data_AF-A0A2T6L9S3-F1
#
_entry.id   AF-A0A2T6L9S3-F1
#
_cell.length_a   1.000
_cell.length_b   1.000
_cell.length_c   1.000
_cell.angle_alpha   90.00
_cell.angle_beta   90.00
_cell.angle_gamma   90.00
#
_symmetry.space_group_name_H-M   'P 1'
#
loop_
_entity.id
_entity.type
_entity.pdbx_description
1 polymer ?
#
loop_
_entity_poly.entity_id
_entity_poly.type
_entity_poly.pdbx_seq_one_letter_code
_entity_poly.pdbx_strand_id
1 'polypeptide(L)'
;MSENRTIPAPPGDTRAEARLFEAFDDGVRPRRYLLTMFPYPSGDLHMGHAEVFAITDVVARYWRAKGFDVLNPVGWDSFGLPAENAAIRRGEHPAAFTEANIATQAASIRRYGVSFDWSRRLHTHEPAYYRWTQWLFARLHERGLAYRAAAEVNWCPKDRTVLANEQVVDGACERCGTAVVARSLTQWFFRTTAYADRLLDDMAQLEPGWPAHVLTMQRNWIGRQDGPGGTTYRLHDWLVSRQRYWGAPIPVVHCPDCGEVVVPDDQLPVELPHLEGDQLVPGDVSPLAGARDWVVTTCPRCGGPAERDTDTMDTFVDSSWYFLRYLSPGYDGGPFRPEDAARWMPAALYVGGVEHATMHLLYARFVTKVLYDMGLVPSPEPYARLLNQGQVVNHGKAMSKSLGNGVDLAAELDRHGVDAVRLAMLFSGPPEDDVDWADVSPDAMRKFLARVLRLAPPHGSDPSIPSDDGGPASTGSTSETRPTGDDGPGILRRMVHRTVHDVDGLVEAGRFNVAIARLMELVGEVRRAASGGDGHGPGESEEYREGVAAVAVLLSLFAPHAAQELWERLGRTTPVAAQPWPEVDPALLVTSEVEAVVQVDGKVRDRLLVSVDVAPAELERAALARPAVARAVGDRAVRRVVVRPPHLVNVVLG
;
A
#
# COMPACT_ATOMS: atom_id res chain seq x y z
N MET A 1 33.01 6.51 -14.71
CA MET A 1 32.53 7.90 -14.84
C MET A 1 31.85 8.02 -16.20
N SER A 2 30.56 7.72 -16.26
CA SER A 2 29.71 8.04 -17.41
C SER A 2 28.53 8.83 -16.86
N GLU A 3 28.22 9.91 -17.54
CA GLU A 3 27.22 10.90 -17.17
C GLU A 3 25.88 10.26 -16.83
N ASN A 4 25.27 10.86 -15.80
CA ASN A 4 23.92 10.61 -15.34
C ASN A 4 22.95 10.90 -16.49
N ARG A 5 22.76 9.94 -17.41
CA ARG A 5 21.62 9.94 -18.31
C ARG A 5 20.41 9.65 -17.43
N THR A 6 19.76 10.70 -16.99
CA THR A 6 18.30 10.71 -16.85
C THR A 6 17.79 9.96 -18.08
N ILE A 7 17.26 8.76 -17.90
CA ILE A 7 16.40 8.17 -18.94
C ILE A 7 15.34 9.26 -19.15
N PRO A 8 15.30 9.91 -20.32
CA PRO A 8 14.31 10.94 -20.53
C PRO A 8 12.95 10.28 -20.29
N ALA A 9 12.09 10.91 -19.49
CA ALA A 9 10.67 10.62 -19.58
C ALA A 9 10.36 10.61 -21.09
N PRO A 10 9.75 9.52 -21.62
CA PRO A 10 9.66 9.34 -23.05
C PRO A 10 9.10 10.61 -23.70
N PRO A 11 9.74 11.14 -24.76
CA PRO A 11 9.25 12.34 -25.43
C PRO A 11 7.99 11.96 -26.21
N GLY A 12 6.82 12.12 -25.58
CA GLY A 12 5.54 11.92 -26.23
C GLY A 12 4.37 12.02 -25.26
N ASP A 13 3.74 13.20 -25.18
CA ASP A 13 2.30 13.24 -24.96
C ASP A 13 1.65 12.39 -26.08
N THR A 14 0.74 11.46 -25.85
CA THR A 14 -0.70 11.77 -25.94
C THR A 14 -1.56 10.50 -25.72
N ARG A 15 -2.36 10.48 -24.64
CA ARG A 15 -3.55 9.62 -24.42
C ARG A 15 -3.44 8.09 -24.38
N ALA A 16 -2.42 7.41 -24.93
CA ALA A 16 -2.39 5.93 -24.94
C ALA A 16 -1.77 5.32 -23.66
N GLU A 17 -0.62 5.84 -23.20
CA GLU A 17 -0.02 5.43 -21.92
C GLU A 17 -0.84 5.93 -20.72
N ALA A 18 -1.46 7.12 -20.84
CA ALA A 18 -2.32 7.70 -19.81
C ALA A 18 -3.54 6.82 -19.48
N ARG A 19 -3.97 5.97 -20.42
CA ARG A 19 -5.10 5.05 -20.26
C ARG A 19 -4.70 3.62 -19.91
N LEU A 20 -3.40 3.30 -19.88
CA LEU A 20 -2.93 1.94 -19.60
C LEU A 20 -3.36 1.46 -18.20
N PHE A 21 -3.49 2.39 -17.26
CA PHE A 21 -3.81 2.12 -15.87
C PHE A 21 -5.21 2.61 -15.47
N GLU A 22 -5.97 3.19 -16.40
CA GLU A 22 -7.40 3.48 -16.20
C GLU A 22 -8.17 2.17 -16.00
N ALA A 23 -9.07 2.16 -15.03
CA ALA A 23 -10.03 1.07 -14.92
C ALA A 23 -10.87 1.00 -16.21
N PHE A 24 -11.09 -0.20 -16.75
CA PHE A 24 -11.81 -0.38 -18.01
C PHE A 24 -13.29 -0.03 -17.87
N ASP A 25 -13.86 -0.27 -16.69
CA ASP A 25 -15.27 -0.11 -16.42
C ASP A 25 -16.20 -0.88 -17.39
N ASP A 26 -15.73 -1.98 -17.98
CA ASP A 26 -16.44 -2.67 -19.06
C ASP A 26 -17.52 -3.68 -18.60
N GLY A 27 -17.41 -4.20 -17.38
CA GLY A 27 -18.33 -5.21 -16.84
C GLY A 27 -18.13 -6.62 -17.37
N VAL A 28 -17.05 -6.85 -18.13
CA VAL A 28 -16.67 -8.16 -18.69
C VAL A 28 -15.62 -8.85 -17.82
N ARG A 29 -14.62 -8.09 -17.35
CA ARG A 29 -13.51 -8.63 -16.56
C ARG A 29 -13.86 -8.74 -15.07
N PRO A 30 -13.31 -9.73 -14.35
CA PRO A 30 -13.39 -9.75 -12.89
C PRO A 30 -12.65 -8.52 -12.34
N ARG A 31 -13.15 -7.95 -11.25
CA ARG A 31 -12.75 -6.63 -10.77
C ARG A 31 -11.87 -6.73 -9.54
N ARG A 32 -10.91 -5.81 -9.42
CA ARG A 32 -10.11 -5.63 -8.21
C ARG A 32 -9.98 -4.14 -7.90
N TYR A 33 -10.59 -3.70 -6.80
CA TYR A 33 -10.40 -2.36 -6.29
C TYR A 33 -9.27 -2.35 -5.25
N LEU A 34 -8.20 -1.61 -5.53
CA LEU A 34 -7.03 -1.48 -4.69
C LEU A 34 -6.90 -0.05 -4.18
N LEU A 35 -6.53 0.09 -2.90
CA LEU A 35 -6.38 1.39 -2.25
C LEU A 35 -5.04 1.50 -1.55
N THR A 36 -4.34 2.60 -1.85
CA THR A 36 -3.31 3.15 -0.97
C THR A 36 -3.95 4.23 -0.12
N MET A 37 -3.66 4.24 1.18
CA MET A 37 -3.98 5.39 2.02
C MET A 37 -3.34 6.65 1.44
N PHE A 38 -4.19 7.58 1.00
CA PHE A 38 -3.74 8.80 0.32
C PHE A 38 -2.92 9.74 1.24
N PRO A 39 -1.94 10.46 0.70
CA PRO A 39 -1.05 11.30 1.51
C PRO A 39 -1.70 12.62 1.93
N TYR A 40 -1.24 13.17 3.06
CA TYR A 40 -1.43 14.57 3.40
C TYR A 40 -0.42 15.45 2.61
N PRO A 41 -0.86 16.53 1.93
CA PRO A 41 0.02 17.46 1.22
C PRO A 41 0.66 18.49 2.18
N SER A 42 1.35 18.00 3.22
CA SER A 42 1.98 18.81 4.28
C SER A 42 3.50 18.99 4.10
N GLY A 43 4.04 18.54 2.97
CA GLY A 43 5.45 18.61 2.57
C GLY A 43 5.75 17.59 1.48
N ASP A 44 7.04 17.39 1.20
CA ASP A 44 7.47 16.45 0.16
C ASP A 44 7.33 14.97 0.61
N LEU A 45 7.34 14.07 -0.37
CA LEU A 45 7.27 12.63 -0.11
C LEU A 45 8.59 12.11 0.43
N HIS A 46 8.50 11.09 1.28
CA HIS A 46 9.63 10.41 1.90
C HIS A 46 9.57 8.91 1.65
N MET A 47 10.61 8.18 2.07
CA MET A 47 10.73 6.75 1.82
C MET A 47 9.58 5.88 2.37
N GLY A 48 8.94 6.28 3.47
CA GLY A 48 7.68 5.65 3.92
C GLY A 48 6.55 5.69 2.88
N HIS A 49 6.39 6.79 2.14
CA HIS A 49 5.42 6.85 1.04
C HIS A 49 5.84 5.95 -0.12
N ALA A 50 7.16 5.89 -0.40
CA ALA A 50 7.71 5.08 -1.48
C ALA A 50 7.41 3.58 -1.26
N GLU A 51 7.56 3.10 -0.03
CA GLU A 51 7.24 1.71 0.34
C GLU A 51 5.77 1.38 0.09
N VAL A 52 4.84 2.17 0.64
CA VAL A 52 3.40 1.95 0.48
C VAL A 52 3.01 1.97 -1.00
N PHE A 53 3.53 2.93 -1.76
CA PHE A 53 3.27 3.02 -3.20
C PHE A 53 3.84 1.82 -3.95
N ALA A 54 5.04 1.34 -3.61
CA ALA A 54 5.64 0.19 -4.25
C ALA A 54 4.86 -1.10 -3.98
N ILE A 55 4.45 -1.34 -2.73
CA ILE A 55 3.63 -2.51 -2.33
C ILE A 55 2.34 -2.54 -3.13
N THR A 56 1.59 -1.44 -3.11
CA THR A 56 0.32 -1.34 -3.83
C THR A 56 0.53 -1.53 -5.34
N ASP A 57 1.57 -0.92 -5.91
CA ASP A 57 1.83 -0.98 -7.35
C ASP A 57 2.15 -2.40 -7.83
N VAL A 58 2.91 -3.18 -7.05
CA VAL A 58 3.21 -4.58 -7.35
C VAL A 58 1.91 -5.37 -7.50
N VAL A 59 0.99 -5.22 -6.54
CA VAL A 59 -0.31 -5.92 -6.55
C VAL A 59 -1.18 -5.45 -7.71
N ALA A 60 -1.22 -4.14 -7.98
CA ALA A 60 -1.99 -3.57 -9.09
C ALA A 60 -1.53 -4.11 -10.45
N ARG A 61 -0.21 -4.12 -10.70
CA ARG A 61 0.39 -4.62 -11.93
C ARG A 61 0.17 -6.12 -12.09
N TYR A 62 0.33 -6.86 -11.00
CA TYR A 62 0.07 -8.30 -10.96
C TYR A 62 -1.39 -8.60 -11.32
N TRP A 63 -2.37 -7.97 -10.67
CA TRP A 63 -3.78 -8.20 -11.00
C TRP A 63 -4.13 -7.81 -12.45
N ARG A 64 -3.55 -6.74 -13.00
CA ARG A 64 -3.73 -6.42 -14.42
C ARG A 64 -3.18 -7.52 -15.33
N ALA A 65 -1.98 -8.03 -15.03
CA ALA A 65 -1.39 -9.15 -15.78
C ALA A 65 -2.23 -10.44 -15.67
N LYS A 66 -2.91 -10.67 -14.53
CA LYS A 66 -3.87 -11.78 -14.36
C LYS A 66 -5.22 -11.55 -15.06
N GLY A 67 -5.40 -10.41 -15.73
CA GLY A 67 -6.60 -10.10 -16.53
C GLY A 67 -7.74 -9.44 -15.76
N PHE A 68 -7.51 -8.98 -14.53
CA PHE A 68 -8.52 -8.23 -13.78
C PHE A 68 -8.69 -6.80 -14.32
N ASP A 69 -9.91 -6.27 -14.22
CA ASP A 69 -10.18 -4.83 -14.28
C ASP A 69 -9.78 -4.21 -12.94
N VAL A 70 -8.69 -3.44 -12.92
CA VAL A 70 -8.06 -2.94 -11.70
C VAL A 70 -8.31 -1.45 -11.55
N LEU A 71 -9.02 -1.08 -10.48
CA LEU A 71 -9.12 0.30 -10.02
C LEU A 71 -8.04 0.55 -8.96
N ASN A 72 -7.05 1.39 -9.28
CA ASN A 72 -5.98 1.80 -8.36
C ASN A 72 -5.87 3.33 -8.41
N PRO A 73 -6.70 4.09 -7.68
CA PRO A 73 -6.79 5.54 -7.80
C PRO A 73 -5.77 6.26 -6.92
N VAL A 74 -5.65 7.58 -7.11
CA VAL A 74 -4.78 8.46 -6.31
C VAL A 74 -5.49 9.76 -5.95
N GLY A 75 -5.16 10.35 -4.81
CA GLY A 75 -5.77 11.59 -4.34
C GLY A 75 -5.00 12.15 -3.15
N TRP A 76 -5.54 13.19 -2.52
CA TRP A 76 -4.90 13.87 -1.39
C TRP A 76 -5.88 14.27 -0.30
N ASP A 77 -5.53 13.94 0.94
CA ASP A 77 -6.22 14.43 2.13
C ASP A 77 -5.72 15.85 2.44
N SER A 78 -6.38 16.84 1.84
CA SER A 78 -5.87 18.19 1.66
C SER A 78 -6.48 19.24 2.59
N PHE A 79 -7.50 18.88 3.38
CA PHE A 79 -7.99 19.70 4.49
C PHE A 79 -7.31 19.37 5.82
N GLY A 80 -7.62 20.17 6.83
CA GLY A 80 -7.30 19.91 8.23
C GLY A 80 -5.93 20.39 8.70
N LEU A 81 -5.66 20.07 9.97
CA LEU A 81 -4.50 20.49 10.72
C LEU A 81 -3.14 20.19 10.05
N PRO A 82 -2.91 19.04 9.37
CA PRO A 82 -1.60 18.76 8.77
C PRO A 82 -1.16 19.80 7.73
N ALA A 83 -2.04 20.14 6.78
CA ALA A 83 -1.77 21.12 5.74
C ALA A 83 -1.76 22.55 6.31
N GLU A 84 -2.75 22.89 7.14
CA GLU A 84 -2.89 24.24 7.70
C GLU A 84 -1.73 24.62 8.61
N ASN A 85 -1.34 23.76 9.55
CA ASN A 85 -0.21 24.03 10.44
C ASN A 85 1.10 24.16 9.67
N ALA A 86 1.25 23.46 8.55
CA ALA A 86 2.43 23.57 7.70
C ALA A 86 2.45 24.89 6.91
N ALA A 87 1.32 25.32 6.38
CA ALA A 87 1.17 26.61 5.71
C ALA A 87 1.44 27.80 6.67
N ILE A 88 0.84 27.76 7.88
CA ILE A 88 1.03 28.81 8.91
C ILE A 88 2.52 28.95 9.27
N ARG A 89 3.26 27.85 9.44
CA ARG A 89 4.70 27.90 9.74
C ARG A 89 5.54 28.56 8.64
N ARG A 90 5.06 28.59 7.41
CA ARG A 90 5.72 29.23 6.27
C ARG A 90 5.19 30.63 5.96
N GLY A 91 4.14 31.07 6.66
CA GLY A 91 3.47 32.34 6.36
C GLY A 91 2.73 32.32 5.03
N GLU A 92 2.27 31.16 4.58
CA GLU A 92 1.56 30.97 3.32
C GLU A 92 0.06 30.72 3.55
N HIS A 93 -0.78 31.09 2.58
CA HIS A 93 -2.20 30.72 2.60
C HIS A 93 -2.34 29.19 2.41
N PRO A 94 -3.16 28.49 3.21
CA PRO A 94 -3.22 27.02 3.18
C PRO A 94 -3.68 26.46 1.83
N ALA A 95 -4.55 27.14 1.08
CA ALA A 95 -4.90 26.73 -0.29
C ALA A 95 -3.68 26.69 -1.23
N ALA A 96 -2.92 27.79 -1.30
CA ALA A 96 -1.75 27.89 -2.19
C ALA A 96 -0.64 26.91 -1.78
N PHE A 97 -0.39 26.78 -0.48
CA PHE A 97 0.56 25.81 0.07
C PHE A 97 0.17 24.37 -0.27
N THR A 98 -1.12 24.03 -0.10
CA THR A 98 -1.65 22.69 -0.38
C THR A 98 -1.53 22.36 -1.87
N GLU A 99 -1.96 23.25 -2.76
CA GLU A 99 -1.84 23.05 -4.21
C GLU A 99 -0.39 22.89 -4.68
N ALA A 100 0.52 23.70 -4.15
CA ALA A 100 1.94 23.59 -4.45
C ALA A 100 2.50 22.21 -4.03
N ASN A 101 2.18 21.74 -2.83
CA ASN A 101 2.62 20.42 -2.38
C ASN A 101 1.97 19.29 -3.18
N ILE A 102 0.68 19.38 -3.49
CA ILE A 102 -0.01 18.41 -4.35
C ILE A 102 0.71 18.31 -5.70
N ALA A 103 1.07 19.44 -6.32
CA ALA A 103 1.79 19.44 -7.59
C ALA A 103 3.16 18.75 -7.48
N THR A 104 3.94 19.06 -6.45
CA THR A 104 5.25 18.44 -6.18
C THR A 104 5.14 16.94 -5.91
N GLN A 105 4.20 16.54 -5.04
CA GLN A 105 3.94 15.13 -4.73
C GLN A 105 3.44 14.39 -5.97
N ALA A 106 2.53 14.96 -6.77
CA ALA A 106 2.03 14.35 -7.99
C ALA A 106 3.16 14.10 -9.01
N ALA A 107 4.06 15.08 -9.19
CA ALA A 107 5.23 14.93 -10.04
C ALA A 107 6.15 13.79 -9.54
N SER A 108 6.37 13.72 -8.22
CA SER A 108 7.17 12.67 -7.59
C SER A 108 6.55 11.27 -7.75
N ILE A 109 5.23 11.13 -7.56
CA ILE A 109 4.50 9.86 -7.76
C ILE A 109 4.58 9.41 -9.22
N ARG A 110 4.37 10.33 -10.18
CA ARG A 110 4.52 10.02 -11.62
C ARG A 110 5.93 9.56 -11.94
N ARG A 111 6.94 10.26 -11.41
CA ARG A 111 8.35 9.87 -11.57
C ARG A 111 8.64 8.52 -10.93
N TYR A 112 8.02 8.19 -9.80
CA TYR A 112 8.17 6.89 -9.13
C TYR A 112 7.53 5.73 -9.91
N GLY A 113 6.76 6.03 -10.96
CA GLY A 113 6.22 5.05 -11.90
C GLY A 113 5.09 4.19 -11.33
N VAL A 114 4.30 4.72 -10.39
CA VAL A 114 3.15 4.01 -9.82
C VAL A 114 2.02 3.93 -10.85
N SER A 115 1.42 2.76 -11.01
CA SER A 115 0.32 2.46 -11.94
C SER A 115 -1.04 2.93 -11.44
N PHE A 116 -1.12 4.19 -11.03
CA PHE A 116 -2.37 4.82 -10.63
C PHE A 116 -3.25 5.20 -11.83
N ASP A 117 -4.56 5.09 -11.63
CA ASP A 117 -5.59 5.70 -12.46
C ASP A 117 -5.71 7.19 -12.10
N TRP A 118 -5.02 8.03 -12.87
CA TRP A 118 -5.02 9.48 -12.69
C TRP A 118 -6.34 10.14 -13.10
N SER A 119 -7.21 9.47 -13.86
CA SER A 119 -8.54 9.99 -14.20
C SER A 119 -9.45 10.06 -12.98
N ARG A 120 -9.12 9.30 -11.93
CA ARG A 120 -9.82 9.25 -10.64
C ARG A 120 -9.25 10.19 -9.59
N ARG A 121 -8.36 11.10 -9.97
CA ARG A 121 -7.74 12.06 -9.06
C ARG A 121 -8.77 12.92 -8.31
N LEU A 122 -8.58 13.08 -6.99
CA LEU A 122 -9.37 14.00 -6.16
C LEU A 122 -8.54 14.69 -5.08
N HIS A 123 -9.05 15.81 -4.58
CA HIS A 123 -8.54 16.54 -3.42
C HIS A 123 -9.68 16.84 -2.46
N THR A 124 -9.52 16.52 -1.18
CA THR A 124 -10.59 16.73 -0.20
C THR A 124 -10.96 18.21 0.03
N HIS A 125 -10.04 19.14 -0.23
CA HIS A 125 -10.28 20.58 -0.06
C HIS A 125 -11.08 21.25 -1.20
N GLU A 126 -11.34 20.55 -2.31
CA GLU A 126 -12.10 21.12 -3.44
C GLU A 126 -13.61 21.16 -3.16
N PRO A 127 -14.34 22.22 -3.56
CA PRO A 127 -15.79 22.31 -3.39
C PRO A 127 -16.56 21.12 -3.99
N ALA A 128 -16.08 20.59 -5.12
CA ALA A 128 -16.66 19.42 -5.78
C ALA A 128 -16.52 18.11 -4.97
N TYR A 129 -15.64 18.09 -3.97
CA TYR A 129 -15.50 17.01 -2.98
C TYR A 129 -16.30 17.35 -1.71
N TYR A 130 -15.96 18.42 -1.00
CA TYR A 130 -16.47 18.63 0.34
C TYR A 130 -17.95 19.04 0.40
N ARG A 131 -18.59 19.42 -0.72
CA ARG A 131 -20.07 19.50 -0.74
C ARG A 131 -20.70 18.18 -0.32
N TRP A 132 -20.05 17.07 -0.63
CA TRP A 132 -20.52 15.73 -0.28
C TRP A 132 -20.15 15.32 1.14
N THR A 133 -19.08 15.88 1.71
CA THR A 133 -18.82 15.83 3.15
C THR A 133 -19.93 16.58 3.91
N GLN A 134 -20.34 17.76 3.43
CA GLN A 134 -21.47 18.52 3.99
C GLN A 134 -22.80 17.79 3.84
N TRP A 135 -23.03 17.18 2.67
CA TRP A 135 -24.19 16.31 2.46
C TRP A 135 -24.19 15.14 3.45
N LEU A 136 -23.05 14.47 3.65
CA LEU A 136 -22.91 13.36 4.61
C LEU A 136 -23.29 13.84 6.02
N PHE A 137 -22.78 14.99 6.46
CA PHE A 137 -23.16 15.60 7.73
C PHE A 137 -24.68 15.79 7.82
N ALA A 138 -25.31 16.36 6.79
CA ALA A 138 -26.76 16.57 6.76
C ALA A 138 -27.55 15.25 6.89
N ARG A 139 -27.12 14.20 6.18
CA ARG A 139 -27.73 12.86 6.27
C ARG A 139 -27.58 12.24 7.66
N LEU A 140 -26.44 12.43 8.32
CA LEU A 140 -26.22 11.99 9.71
C LEU A 140 -27.09 12.79 10.69
N HIS A 141 -27.19 14.11 10.51
CA HIS A 141 -28.02 14.98 11.36
C HIS A 141 -29.49 14.57 11.31
N GLU A 142 -30.05 14.36 10.12
CA GLU A 142 -31.44 13.91 9.95
C GLU A 142 -31.73 12.56 10.61
N ARG A 143 -30.71 11.70 10.74
CA ARG A 143 -30.80 10.39 11.40
C ARG A 143 -30.52 10.45 12.90
N GLY A 144 -30.31 11.64 13.48
CA GLY A 144 -29.93 11.82 14.88
C GLY A 144 -28.52 11.31 15.22
N LEU A 145 -27.69 11.11 14.19
CA LEU A 145 -26.31 10.66 14.31
C LEU A 145 -25.32 11.82 14.35
N ALA A 146 -25.61 12.98 13.76
CA ALA A 146 -24.86 14.21 14.05
C ALA A 146 -25.65 15.07 15.04
N TYR A 147 -25.02 15.47 16.13
CA TYR A 147 -25.67 16.26 17.17
C TYR A 147 -24.69 17.24 17.83
N ARG A 148 -25.22 18.32 18.42
CA ARG A 148 -24.44 19.31 19.15
C ARG A 148 -24.68 19.18 20.65
N ALA A 149 -23.62 19.20 21.45
CA ALA A 149 -23.72 19.08 22.91
C ALA A 149 -22.60 19.82 23.64
N ALA A 150 -22.88 20.29 24.85
CA ALA A 150 -21.86 20.74 25.79
C ALA A 150 -21.16 19.53 26.41
N ALA A 151 -19.83 19.50 26.34
CA ALA A 151 -19.02 18.43 26.90
C ALA A 151 -17.67 18.97 27.38
N GLU A 152 -17.04 18.24 28.31
CA GLU A 152 -15.60 18.38 28.53
C GLU A 152 -14.88 17.73 27.36
N VAL A 153 -14.17 18.55 26.58
CA VAL A 153 -13.51 18.15 25.35
C VAL A 153 -12.00 18.28 25.49
N ASN A 154 -11.28 17.42 24.78
CA ASN A 154 -9.83 17.50 24.67
C ASN A 154 -9.46 18.77 23.90
N TRP A 155 -8.59 19.60 24.47
CA TRP A 155 -8.12 20.84 23.86
C TRP A 155 -6.60 20.84 23.75
N CYS A 156 -6.08 21.08 22.54
CA CYS A 156 -4.66 21.31 22.33
C CYS A 156 -4.35 22.81 22.45
N PRO A 157 -3.57 23.26 23.46
CA PRO A 157 -3.29 24.69 23.63
C PRO A 157 -2.36 25.26 22.54
N LYS A 158 -1.58 24.40 21.88
CA LYS A 158 -0.68 24.80 20.78
C LYS A 158 -1.42 24.90 19.45
N ASP A 159 -2.25 23.90 19.12
CA ASP A 159 -3.06 23.91 17.89
C ASP A 159 -4.34 24.74 18.04
N ARG A 160 -4.69 25.17 19.26
CA ARG A 160 -5.86 26.01 19.56
C ARG A 160 -7.15 25.46 18.97
N THR A 161 -7.38 24.16 19.16
CA THR A 161 -8.61 23.49 18.72
C THR A 161 -8.87 22.28 19.60
N VAL A 162 -10.13 21.86 19.61
CA VAL A 162 -10.53 20.56 20.14
C VAL A 162 -9.95 19.40 19.34
N LEU A 163 -9.79 18.25 20.01
CA LEU A 163 -9.33 16.98 19.44
C LEU A 163 -10.32 15.85 19.77
N ALA A 164 -10.48 14.89 18.87
CA ALA A 164 -11.15 13.63 19.19
C ALA A 164 -10.31 12.80 20.18
N ASN A 165 -10.93 11.85 20.89
CA ASN A 165 -10.22 10.98 21.84
C ASN A 165 -9.11 10.18 21.14
N GLU A 166 -9.39 9.77 19.91
CA GLU A 166 -8.50 9.07 19.00
C GLU A 166 -7.24 9.89 18.65
N GLN A 167 -7.29 11.22 18.77
CA GLN A 167 -6.17 12.14 18.45
C GLN A 167 -5.34 12.49 19.71
N VAL A 168 -5.61 11.85 20.84
CA VAL A 168 -4.88 12.02 22.10
C VAL A 168 -4.10 10.73 22.41
N VAL A 169 -2.78 10.80 22.29
CA VAL A 169 -1.86 9.69 22.53
C VAL A 169 -1.06 9.99 23.80
N ASP A 170 -1.17 9.12 24.80
CA ASP A 170 -0.52 9.28 26.11
C ASP A 170 -0.74 10.67 26.77
N GLY A 171 -1.95 11.22 26.59
CA GLY A 171 -2.33 12.54 27.12
C GLY A 171 -1.79 13.74 26.34
N ALA A 172 -1.15 13.52 25.18
CA ALA A 172 -0.63 14.55 24.31
C ALA A 172 -1.31 14.54 22.92
N CYS A 173 -1.28 15.69 22.24
CA CYS A 173 -1.75 15.82 20.86
C CYS A 173 -0.90 14.93 19.94
N GLU A 174 -1.54 14.06 19.15
CA GLU A 174 -0.88 13.14 18.22
C GLU A 174 0.06 13.85 17.22
N ARG A 175 -0.23 15.13 16.91
CA ARG A 175 0.47 15.89 15.86
C ARG A 175 1.62 16.71 16.41
N CYS A 176 1.38 17.46 17.48
CA CYS A 176 2.31 18.47 17.98
C CYS A 176 3.00 18.08 19.30
N GLY A 177 2.61 16.95 19.91
CA GLY A 177 3.15 16.42 21.16
C GLY A 177 2.88 17.28 22.40
N THR A 178 2.01 18.28 22.29
CA THR A 178 1.68 19.17 23.42
C THR A 178 0.66 18.50 24.33
N ALA A 179 0.85 18.63 25.65
CA ALA A 179 -0.09 18.11 26.64
C ALA A 179 -1.50 18.67 26.39
N VAL A 180 -2.48 17.76 26.35
CA VAL A 180 -3.88 18.07 26.14
C VAL A 180 -4.52 18.47 27.46
N VAL A 181 -5.40 19.46 27.43
CA VAL A 181 -6.16 19.92 28.59
C VAL A 181 -7.65 19.74 28.34
N ALA A 182 -8.43 19.58 29.42
CA ALA A 182 -9.88 19.57 29.31
C ALA A 182 -10.42 21.00 29.19
N ARG A 183 -11.41 21.23 28.32
CA ARG A 183 -12.14 22.49 28.20
C ARG A 183 -13.63 22.19 28.04
N SER A 184 -14.50 22.92 28.73
CA SER A 184 -15.95 22.79 28.53
C SER A 184 -16.38 23.61 27.32
N LEU A 185 -16.82 22.96 26.25
CA LEU A 185 -17.29 23.61 25.02
C LEU A 185 -18.54 22.92 24.48
N THR A 186 -19.37 23.68 23.75
CA THR A 186 -20.46 23.11 22.95
C THR A 186 -19.91 22.78 21.56
N GLN A 187 -19.96 21.52 21.17
CA GLN A 187 -19.29 20.98 19.97
C GLN A 187 -20.18 20.00 19.23
N TRP A 188 -19.81 19.69 17.99
CA TRP A 188 -20.48 18.70 17.14
C TRP A 188 -19.87 17.32 17.29
N PHE A 189 -20.74 16.32 17.39
CA PHE A 189 -20.39 14.92 17.55
C PHE A 189 -21.12 14.06 16.52
N PHE A 190 -20.45 13.01 16.04
CA PHE A 190 -21.09 11.87 15.40
C PHE A 190 -21.30 10.75 16.42
N ARG A 191 -22.52 10.23 16.49
CA ARG A 191 -22.96 9.18 17.41
C ARG A 191 -22.43 7.80 17.01
N THR A 192 -21.11 7.65 16.98
CA THR A 192 -20.42 6.40 16.67
C THR A 192 -20.81 5.28 17.64
N THR A 193 -21.15 5.62 18.89
CA THR A 193 -21.61 4.65 19.89
C THR A 193 -22.91 3.95 19.50
N ALA A 194 -23.77 4.57 18.68
CA ALA A 194 -24.97 3.91 18.14
C ALA A 194 -24.65 2.73 17.22
N TYR A 195 -23.41 2.62 16.75
CA TYR A 195 -22.93 1.52 15.91
C TYR A 195 -21.88 0.65 16.64
N ALA A 196 -21.66 0.83 17.95
CA ALA A 196 -20.60 0.14 18.68
C ALA A 196 -20.70 -1.39 18.60
N ASP A 197 -21.92 -1.94 18.77
CA ASP A 197 -22.16 -3.38 18.61
C ASP A 197 -21.82 -3.86 17.21
N ARG A 198 -22.33 -3.20 16.17
CA ARG A 198 -22.04 -3.59 14.77
C ARG A 198 -20.57 -3.44 14.42
N LEU A 199 -19.89 -2.42 14.95
CA LEU A 199 -18.45 -2.25 14.76
C LEU A 199 -17.65 -3.38 15.40
N LEU A 200 -18.16 -4.04 16.45
CA LEU A 200 -17.54 -5.21 17.06
C LEU A 200 -17.96 -6.52 16.40
N ASP A 201 -19.26 -6.75 16.28
CA ASP A 201 -19.83 -8.03 15.87
C ASP A 201 -19.54 -8.32 14.39
N ASP A 202 -19.56 -7.29 13.53
CA ASP A 202 -19.23 -7.44 12.11
C ASP A 202 -17.72 -7.69 11.87
N MET A 203 -16.85 -7.60 12.90
CA MET A 203 -15.43 -7.93 12.74
C MET A 203 -15.20 -9.38 12.30
N ALA A 204 -16.14 -10.30 12.58
CA ALA A 204 -16.07 -11.67 12.08
C ALA A 204 -15.95 -11.74 10.54
N GLN A 205 -16.50 -10.75 9.82
CA GLN A 205 -16.39 -10.64 8.37
C GLN A 205 -14.98 -10.19 7.92
N LEU A 206 -14.22 -9.53 8.82
CA LEU A 206 -12.90 -8.97 8.57
C LEU A 206 -11.77 -9.93 8.95
N GLU A 207 -12.00 -10.84 9.89
CA GLU A 207 -11.00 -11.80 10.40
C GLU A 207 -10.19 -12.54 9.33
N PRO A 208 -10.76 -12.96 8.18
CA PRO A 208 -9.98 -13.63 7.13
C PRO A 208 -9.00 -12.72 6.38
N GLY A 209 -9.21 -11.40 6.41
CA GLY A 209 -8.49 -10.43 5.57
C GLY A 209 -7.77 -9.32 6.32
N TRP A 210 -8.02 -9.16 7.63
CA TRP A 210 -7.43 -8.09 8.45
C TRP A 210 -6.41 -8.64 9.44
N PRO A 211 -5.31 -7.89 9.73
CA PRO A 211 -4.34 -8.33 10.73
C PRO A 211 -4.97 -8.44 12.12
N ALA A 212 -4.70 -9.56 12.80
CA ALA A 212 -5.27 -9.84 14.12
C ALA A 212 -4.96 -8.77 15.17
N HIS A 213 -3.79 -8.12 15.07
CA HIS A 213 -3.39 -7.04 15.97
C HIS A 213 -4.26 -5.78 15.78
N VAL A 214 -4.62 -5.41 14.53
CA VAL A 214 -5.54 -4.28 14.27
C VAL A 214 -6.94 -4.56 14.80
N LEU A 215 -7.47 -5.76 14.56
CA LEU A 215 -8.76 -6.17 15.11
C LEU A 215 -8.74 -6.12 16.64
N THR A 216 -7.64 -6.57 17.26
CA THR A 216 -7.46 -6.48 18.72
C THR A 216 -7.42 -5.03 19.21
N MET A 217 -6.70 -4.13 18.52
CA MET A 217 -6.69 -2.70 18.84
C MET A 217 -8.09 -2.10 18.78
N GLN A 218 -8.87 -2.38 17.71
CA GLN A 218 -10.24 -1.89 17.60
C GLN A 218 -11.17 -2.49 18.66
N ARG A 219 -11.07 -3.81 18.96
CA ARG A 219 -11.85 -4.44 20.04
C ARG A 219 -11.60 -3.76 21.39
N ASN A 220 -10.33 -3.54 21.70
CA ASN A 220 -9.93 -2.85 22.92
C ASN A 220 -10.42 -1.39 22.91
N TRP A 221 -10.33 -0.69 21.76
CA TRP A 221 -10.82 0.68 21.60
C TRP A 221 -12.31 0.79 21.87
N ILE A 222 -13.11 -0.07 21.25
CA ILE A 222 -14.56 -0.07 21.42
C ILE A 222 -14.93 -0.49 22.85
N GLY A 223 -14.27 -1.54 23.36
CA GLY A 223 -14.30 -1.93 24.76
C GLY A 223 -15.70 -2.23 25.30
N ARG A 224 -16.45 -3.13 24.65
CA ARG A 224 -17.75 -3.62 25.14
C ARG A 224 -17.58 -4.38 26.45
N GLN A 225 -18.38 -4.02 27.46
CA GLN A 225 -18.44 -4.70 28.75
C GLN A 225 -19.90 -4.99 29.10
N ASP A 226 -20.21 -6.26 29.34
CA ASP A 226 -21.53 -6.68 29.79
C ASP A 226 -21.56 -6.78 31.32
N GLY A 227 -22.54 -6.14 31.94
CA GLY A 227 -22.73 -6.18 33.38
C GLY A 227 -24.20 -6.25 33.79
N PRO A 228 -24.50 -6.44 35.09
CA PRO A 228 -25.87 -6.49 35.59
C PRO A 228 -26.72 -5.24 35.28
N GLY A 229 -26.07 -4.09 35.01
CA GLY A 229 -26.71 -2.84 34.63
C GLY A 229 -26.91 -2.64 33.11
N GLY A 230 -26.60 -3.64 32.30
CA GLY A 230 -26.58 -3.55 30.84
C GLY A 230 -25.17 -3.46 30.25
N THR A 231 -25.11 -3.33 28.93
CA THR A 231 -23.86 -3.24 28.16
C THR A 231 -23.33 -1.81 28.17
N THR A 232 -22.03 -1.65 28.43
CA THR A 232 -21.31 -0.37 28.36
C THR A 232 -20.15 -0.45 27.36
N TYR A 233 -19.67 0.72 26.92
CA TYR A 233 -18.58 0.83 25.93
C TYR A 233 -17.51 1.80 26.42
N ARG A 234 -16.25 1.53 26.03
CA ARG A 234 -15.15 2.50 26.13
C ARG A 234 -15.18 3.51 24.97
N LEU A 235 -15.76 3.14 23.83
CA LEU A 235 -15.96 4.06 22.70
C LEU A 235 -16.75 5.28 23.15
N HIS A 236 -16.31 6.45 22.69
CA HIS A 236 -17.05 7.69 22.84
C HIS A 236 -17.55 8.16 21.47
N ASP A 237 -18.55 9.03 21.49
CA ASP A 237 -19.02 9.69 20.27
C ASP A 237 -17.92 10.59 19.69
N TRP A 238 -17.81 10.56 18.36
CA TRP A 238 -16.71 11.17 17.62
C TRP A 238 -16.88 12.69 17.54
N LEU A 239 -15.99 13.43 18.19
CA LEU A 239 -15.95 14.89 18.13
C LEU A 239 -15.41 15.37 16.77
N VAL A 240 -16.26 16.02 15.96
CA VAL A 240 -15.97 16.38 14.56
C VAL A 240 -15.72 17.86 14.31
N SER A 241 -16.23 18.79 15.12
CA SER A 241 -16.03 20.23 14.93
C SER A 241 -14.61 20.67 15.31
N ARG A 242 -14.03 21.64 14.59
CA ARG A 242 -12.69 22.19 14.83
C ARG A 242 -12.74 23.72 14.71
N GLN A 243 -12.05 24.41 15.61
CA GLN A 243 -11.94 25.87 15.65
C GLN A 243 -10.86 26.37 14.69
N ARG A 244 -10.93 25.92 13.44
CA ARG A 244 -9.88 26.07 12.43
C ARG A 244 -10.47 26.56 11.11
N TYR A 245 -9.66 27.23 10.30
CA TYR A 245 -10.08 27.76 9.01
C TYR A 245 -10.09 26.69 7.93
N TRP A 246 -9.03 25.89 7.85
CA TRP A 246 -8.79 24.99 6.72
C TRP A 246 -9.47 23.63 6.92
N GLY A 247 -10.79 23.58 6.75
CA GLY A 247 -11.59 22.36 6.78
C GLY A 247 -12.95 22.59 6.12
N ALA A 248 -13.69 21.51 5.86
CA ALA A 248 -15.02 21.62 5.27
C ALA A 248 -15.98 22.35 6.25
N PRO A 249 -16.63 23.47 5.87
CA PRO A 249 -17.55 24.18 6.76
C PRO A 249 -18.70 23.30 7.21
N ILE A 250 -19.09 23.36 8.48
CA ILE A 250 -20.28 22.67 8.97
C ILE A 250 -21.53 23.32 8.36
N PRO A 251 -22.39 22.57 7.65
CA PRO A 251 -23.50 23.15 6.89
C PRO A 251 -24.71 23.43 7.79
N VAL A 252 -24.53 24.23 8.84
CA VAL A 252 -25.57 24.63 9.79
C VAL A 252 -25.64 26.14 9.91
N VAL A 253 -26.85 26.65 10.06
CA VAL A 253 -27.18 28.05 10.35
C VAL A 253 -27.90 28.12 11.70
N HIS A 254 -27.42 28.98 12.59
CA HIS A 254 -27.99 29.28 13.91
C HIS A 254 -28.98 30.43 13.80
N CYS A 255 -30.27 30.11 13.83
CA CYS A 255 -31.36 31.07 13.77
C CYS A 255 -31.93 31.34 15.18
N PRO A 256 -32.14 32.60 15.58
CA PRO A 256 -32.76 32.92 16.87
C PRO A 256 -34.16 32.30 17.06
N ASP A 257 -34.94 32.21 15.97
CA ASP A 257 -36.32 31.71 16.00
C ASP A 257 -36.41 30.20 15.74
N CYS A 258 -35.56 29.67 14.85
CA CYS A 258 -35.63 28.28 14.40
C CYS A 258 -34.62 27.34 15.07
N GLY A 259 -33.64 27.89 15.81
CA GLY A 259 -32.52 27.14 16.36
C GLY A 259 -31.51 26.72 15.30
N GLU A 260 -30.96 25.52 15.45
CA GLU A 260 -30.03 24.91 14.48
C GLU A 260 -30.79 24.45 13.23
N VAL A 261 -30.44 25.01 12.07
CA VAL A 261 -31.04 24.66 10.78
C VAL A 261 -29.94 24.20 9.83
N VAL A 262 -29.99 22.95 9.40
CA VAL A 262 -29.09 22.40 8.38
C VAL A 262 -29.35 23.08 7.04
N VAL A 263 -28.28 23.44 6.33
CA VAL A 263 -28.32 24.02 4.99
C VAL A 263 -28.87 22.97 3.99
N PRO A 264 -29.90 23.29 3.19
CA PRO A 264 -30.47 22.38 2.20
C PRO A 264 -29.47 21.91 1.13
N ASP A 265 -29.68 20.70 0.59
CA ASP A 265 -28.79 20.07 -0.41
C ASP A 265 -28.55 20.96 -1.66
N ASP A 266 -29.54 21.75 -2.09
CA ASP A 266 -29.47 22.64 -3.25
C ASP A 266 -28.72 23.97 -2.99
N GLN A 267 -28.33 24.21 -1.73
CA GLN A 267 -27.52 25.34 -1.30
C GLN A 267 -26.08 24.94 -0.94
N LEU A 268 -25.73 23.66 -1.09
CA LEU A 268 -24.37 23.17 -0.91
C LEU A 268 -23.54 23.36 -2.20
N PRO A 269 -22.22 23.60 -2.10
CA PRO A 269 -21.45 23.70 -0.86
C PRO A 269 -21.58 25.06 -0.15
N VAL A 270 -21.49 25.05 1.18
CA VAL A 270 -21.07 26.24 1.93
C VAL A 270 -19.57 26.38 1.77
N GLU A 271 -19.12 27.31 0.92
CA GLU A 271 -17.70 27.51 0.63
C GLU A 271 -16.98 28.32 1.72
N LEU A 272 -15.68 28.06 1.91
CA LEU A 272 -14.84 28.87 2.79
C LEU A 272 -14.72 30.31 2.27
N PRO A 273 -14.78 31.34 3.13
CA PRO A 273 -14.45 32.69 2.73
C PRO A 273 -12.95 32.83 2.51
N HIS A 274 -12.53 33.82 1.72
CA HIS A 274 -11.10 34.13 1.58
C HIS A 274 -10.62 34.95 2.79
N LEU A 275 -9.68 34.40 3.57
CA LEU A 275 -9.02 35.07 4.70
C LEU A 275 -7.51 35.13 4.48
N GLU A 276 -6.84 36.18 4.96
CA GLU A 276 -5.39 36.36 4.77
C GLU A 276 -4.64 36.78 6.04
N GLY A 277 -3.35 36.48 6.07
CA GLY A 277 -2.42 36.93 7.11
C GLY A 277 -2.90 36.57 8.52
N ASP A 278 -2.97 37.56 9.40
CA ASP A 278 -3.36 37.38 10.81
C ASP A 278 -4.79 36.86 10.98
N GLN A 279 -5.66 37.00 9.97
CA GLN A 279 -7.03 36.45 10.01
C GLN A 279 -7.04 34.91 10.03
N LEU A 280 -5.98 34.26 9.53
CA LEU A 280 -5.85 32.81 9.48
C LEU A 280 -5.31 32.21 10.80
N VAL A 281 -4.78 33.06 11.70
CA VAL A 281 -4.15 32.58 12.92
C VAL A 281 -5.25 32.10 13.88
N PRO A 282 -5.24 30.82 14.30
CA PRO A 282 -6.28 30.29 15.17
C PRO A 282 -6.23 30.99 16.54
N GLY A 283 -7.41 31.38 17.05
CA GLY A 283 -7.61 31.96 18.38
C GLY A 283 -8.26 30.96 19.34
N ASP A 284 -8.89 31.47 20.40
CA ASP A 284 -9.80 30.66 21.24
C ASP A 284 -11.12 30.33 20.56
N VAL A 285 -11.40 31.01 19.44
CA VAL A 285 -12.54 30.80 18.55
C VAL A 285 -12.02 30.59 17.13
N SER A 286 -12.84 29.96 16.29
CA SER A 286 -12.51 29.73 14.89
C SER A 286 -12.15 31.04 14.17
N PRO A 287 -11.12 31.05 13.31
CA PRO A 287 -10.84 32.16 12.38
C PRO A 287 -12.08 32.65 11.60
N LEU A 288 -12.98 31.73 11.24
CA LEU A 288 -14.21 32.05 10.51
C LEU A 288 -15.14 32.98 11.28
N ALA A 289 -15.09 32.99 12.61
CA ALA A 289 -15.91 33.90 13.43
C ALA A 289 -15.60 35.39 13.17
N GLY A 290 -14.38 35.71 12.71
CA GLY A 290 -13.99 37.06 12.31
C GLY A 290 -14.53 37.50 10.95
N ALA A 291 -14.98 36.55 10.11
CA ALA A 291 -15.44 36.80 8.75
C ALA A 291 -16.92 37.23 8.72
N ARG A 292 -17.26 38.39 9.31
CA ARG A 292 -18.67 38.80 9.55
C ARG A 292 -19.55 38.77 8.30
N ASP A 293 -19.03 39.15 7.14
CA ASP A 293 -19.79 39.14 5.87
C ASP A 293 -20.15 37.72 5.39
N TRP A 294 -19.36 36.71 5.80
CA TRP A 294 -19.63 35.31 5.53
C TRP A 294 -20.52 34.66 6.60
N VAL A 295 -20.29 35.02 7.87
CA VAL A 295 -21.04 34.49 9.03
C VAL A 295 -22.50 34.94 8.99
N VAL A 296 -22.76 36.22 8.70
CA VAL A 296 -24.13 36.75 8.66
C VAL A 296 -24.84 36.22 7.41
N THR A 297 -25.95 35.54 7.62
CA THR A 297 -26.73 34.93 6.54
C THR A 297 -28.23 34.93 6.87
N THR A 298 -29.04 34.28 6.05
CA THR A 298 -30.47 34.09 6.30
C THR A 298 -30.76 32.65 6.68
N CYS A 299 -31.74 32.46 7.55
CA CYS A 299 -32.22 31.13 7.90
C CYS A 299 -32.91 30.49 6.69
N PRO A 300 -32.48 29.30 6.22
CA PRO A 300 -33.12 28.65 5.08
C PRO A 300 -34.53 28.12 5.39
N ARG A 301 -34.95 28.13 6.67
CA ARG A 301 -36.31 27.75 7.10
C ARG A 301 -37.29 28.93 7.12
N CYS A 302 -36.94 30.03 7.78
CA CYS A 302 -37.87 31.16 7.98
C CYS A 302 -37.52 32.43 7.19
N GLY A 303 -36.35 32.50 6.54
CA GLY A 303 -35.85 33.68 5.82
C GLY A 303 -35.34 34.81 6.72
N GLY A 304 -35.49 34.71 8.05
CA GLY A 304 -34.99 35.70 9.01
C GLY A 304 -33.46 35.73 9.13
N PRO A 305 -32.89 36.72 9.84
CA PRO A 305 -31.45 36.81 10.07
C PRO A 305 -30.93 35.62 10.89
N ALA A 306 -29.76 35.12 10.51
CA ALA A 306 -29.12 34.01 11.19
C ALA A 306 -27.59 34.05 11.01
N GLU A 307 -26.87 33.20 11.72
CA GLU A 307 -25.42 33.12 11.64
C GLU A 307 -24.97 31.70 11.24
N ARG A 308 -24.01 31.56 10.33
CA ARG A 308 -23.41 30.26 9.98
C ARG A 308 -22.68 29.68 11.19
N ASP A 309 -22.64 28.35 11.26
CA ASP A 309 -21.67 27.69 12.13
C ASP A 309 -20.25 28.07 11.68
N THR A 310 -19.38 28.39 12.65
CA THR A 310 -18.03 28.89 12.38
C THR A 310 -16.98 27.81 12.56
N ASP A 311 -17.34 26.63 13.06
CA ASP A 311 -16.43 25.50 13.11
C ASP A 311 -16.37 24.79 11.75
N THR A 312 -15.23 24.17 11.47
CA THR A 312 -15.02 23.27 10.33
C THR A 312 -15.02 21.82 10.79
N MET A 313 -15.24 20.89 9.86
CA MET A 313 -15.14 19.46 10.13
C MET A 313 -13.67 19.01 10.17
N ASP A 314 -13.36 18.07 11.06
CA ASP A 314 -12.07 17.41 11.12
C ASP A 314 -11.76 16.62 9.84
N THR A 315 -10.48 16.56 9.47
CA THR A 315 -9.97 15.87 8.27
C THR A 315 -10.39 14.39 8.18
N PHE A 316 -10.62 13.73 9.33
CA PHE A 316 -11.08 12.34 9.34
C PHE A 316 -12.51 12.19 8.84
N VAL A 317 -13.32 13.26 8.82
CA VAL A 317 -14.63 13.23 8.17
C VAL A 317 -14.45 13.08 6.67
N ASP A 318 -13.56 13.87 6.05
CA ASP A 318 -13.27 13.76 4.62
C ASP A 318 -12.69 12.39 4.25
N SER A 319 -11.70 11.90 5.00
CA SER A 319 -11.06 10.61 4.74
C SER A 319 -11.87 9.39 5.19
N SER A 320 -13.03 9.55 5.83
CA SER A 320 -13.90 8.43 6.20
C SER A 320 -14.66 7.80 5.02
N TRP A 321 -14.70 8.45 3.86
CA TRP A 321 -15.50 8.00 2.71
C TRP A 321 -14.86 8.21 1.33
N TYR A 322 -13.64 8.77 1.26
CA TYR A 322 -12.95 9.11 0.00
C TYR A 322 -12.84 7.94 -1.00
N PHE A 323 -12.72 6.71 -0.51
CA PHE A 323 -12.68 5.50 -1.32
C PHE A 323 -13.97 5.29 -2.13
N LEU A 324 -15.11 5.79 -1.66
CA LEU A 324 -16.35 5.77 -2.44
C LEU A 324 -16.36 6.87 -3.51
N ARG A 325 -15.75 8.04 -3.24
CA ARG A 325 -15.67 9.14 -4.21
C ARG A 325 -14.83 8.79 -5.43
N TYR A 326 -13.75 8.01 -5.25
CA TYR A 326 -12.95 7.49 -6.37
C TYR A 326 -13.77 6.68 -7.38
N LEU A 327 -14.89 6.10 -6.97
CA LEU A 327 -15.74 5.27 -7.83
C LEU A 327 -16.51 6.10 -8.86
N SER A 328 -16.69 7.41 -8.64
CA SER A 328 -17.40 8.29 -9.57
C SER A 328 -16.85 9.74 -9.51
N PRO A 329 -15.56 9.97 -9.86
CA PRO A 329 -14.98 11.32 -9.83
C PRO A 329 -15.75 12.22 -10.80
N GLY A 330 -16.20 13.38 -10.33
CA GLY A 330 -16.98 14.32 -11.13
C GLY A 330 -18.48 14.03 -11.24
N TYR A 331 -18.99 12.96 -10.63
CA TYR A 331 -20.44 12.79 -10.49
C TYR A 331 -21.02 13.85 -9.54
N ASP A 332 -22.12 14.49 -9.94
CA ASP A 332 -22.73 15.64 -9.27
C ASP A 332 -24.19 15.40 -8.80
N GLY A 333 -24.79 14.26 -9.19
CA GLY A 333 -26.12 13.83 -8.71
C GLY A 333 -26.11 13.19 -7.31
N GLY A 334 -24.94 12.99 -6.72
CA GLY A 334 -24.72 12.38 -5.42
C GLY A 334 -23.23 12.29 -5.07
N PRO A 335 -22.87 11.80 -3.87
CA PRO A 335 -21.46 11.64 -3.47
C PRO A 335 -20.70 10.66 -4.37
N PHE A 336 -21.40 9.64 -4.88
CA PHE A 336 -20.94 8.65 -5.84
C PHE A 336 -22.19 7.95 -6.42
N ARG A 337 -22.03 7.20 -7.52
CA ARG A 337 -23.14 6.38 -8.06
C ARG A 337 -23.25 5.07 -7.26
N PRO A 338 -24.42 4.72 -6.69
CA PRO A 338 -24.60 3.44 -6.02
C PRO A 338 -24.28 2.23 -6.91
N GLU A 339 -24.46 2.34 -8.23
CA GLU A 339 -24.10 1.29 -9.19
C GLU A 339 -22.59 1.08 -9.27
N ASP A 340 -21.80 2.15 -9.20
CA ASP A 340 -20.33 2.08 -9.17
C ASP A 340 -19.87 1.46 -7.84
N ALA A 341 -20.54 1.79 -6.72
CA ALA A 341 -20.30 1.14 -5.42
C ALA A 341 -20.68 -0.35 -5.43
N ALA A 342 -21.85 -0.72 -5.96
CA ALA A 342 -22.26 -2.11 -6.15
C ALA A 342 -21.26 -2.91 -7.01
N ARG A 343 -20.57 -2.21 -7.91
CA ARG A 343 -19.59 -2.78 -8.82
C ARG A 343 -18.21 -3.00 -8.19
N TRP A 344 -17.72 -2.04 -7.40
CA TRP A 344 -16.32 -1.99 -6.94
C TRP A 344 -16.13 -2.31 -5.45
N MET A 345 -17.18 -2.22 -4.63
CA MET A 345 -17.10 -2.47 -3.18
C MET A 345 -17.41 -3.92 -2.80
N PRO A 346 -16.83 -4.42 -1.70
CA PRO A 346 -15.77 -3.79 -0.90
C PRO A 346 -14.44 -3.69 -1.66
N ALA A 347 -13.58 -2.75 -1.28
CA ALA A 347 -12.23 -2.70 -1.84
C ALA A 347 -11.51 -4.02 -1.56
N ALA A 348 -10.87 -4.59 -2.57
CA ALA A 348 -10.24 -5.91 -2.50
C ALA A 348 -9.02 -5.92 -1.56
N LEU A 349 -8.27 -4.82 -1.53
CA LEU A 349 -7.12 -4.61 -0.64
C LEU A 349 -6.97 -3.12 -0.32
N TYR A 350 -6.75 -2.83 0.96
CA TYR A 350 -6.35 -1.53 1.47
C TYR A 350 -4.94 -1.62 2.07
N VAL A 351 -4.04 -0.71 1.67
CA VAL A 351 -2.67 -0.64 2.19
C VAL A 351 -2.47 0.69 2.91
N GLY A 352 -2.07 0.64 4.18
CA GLY A 352 -1.84 1.84 4.98
C GLY A 352 -1.31 1.53 6.38
N GLY A 353 -0.72 2.52 7.05
CA GLY A 353 -0.01 2.30 8.31
C GLY A 353 -0.92 1.92 9.48
N VAL A 354 -0.35 1.18 10.44
CA VAL A 354 -1.05 0.67 11.64
C VAL A 354 -1.49 1.79 12.58
N GLU A 355 -0.86 2.97 12.51
CA GLU A 355 -1.23 4.17 13.28
C GLU A 355 -2.68 4.58 13.09
N HIS A 356 -3.33 4.16 11.99
CA HIS A 356 -4.71 4.47 11.68
C HIS A 356 -5.74 3.43 12.15
N ALA A 357 -5.31 2.40 12.91
CA ALA A 357 -6.15 1.30 13.38
C ALA A 357 -7.42 1.75 14.14
N THR A 358 -7.31 2.71 15.06
CA THR A 358 -8.44 3.18 15.88
C THR A 358 -9.01 4.51 15.42
N MET A 359 -8.44 5.09 14.35
CA MET A 359 -8.84 6.38 13.79
C MET A 359 -9.56 6.17 12.44
N HIS A 360 -8.91 6.52 11.33
CA HIS A 360 -9.42 6.39 9.97
C HIS A 360 -10.05 5.00 9.72
N LEU A 361 -9.40 3.90 10.10
CA LEU A 361 -9.96 2.56 9.86
C LEU A 361 -11.26 2.31 10.64
N LEU A 362 -11.44 2.90 11.82
CA LEU A 362 -12.68 2.81 12.57
C LEU A 362 -13.76 3.74 12.00
N TYR A 363 -13.38 4.98 11.66
CA TYR A 363 -14.29 5.97 11.07
C TYR A 363 -14.81 5.55 9.69
N ALA A 364 -13.95 4.98 8.85
CA ALA A 364 -14.34 4.45 7.54
C ALA A 364 -15.37 3.33 7.67
N ARG A 365 -15.20 2.43 8.65
CA ARG A 365 -16.17 1.37 8.96
C ARG A 365 -17.50 1.95 9.44
N PHE A 366 -17.46 2.91 10.37
CA PHE A 366 -18.66 3.58 10.87
C PHE A 366 -19.45 4.24 9.73
N VAL A 367 -18.81 5.08 8.92
CA VAL A 367 -19.48 5.78 7.81
C VAL A 367 -19.96 4.81 6.74
N THR A 368 -19.21 3.75 6.44
CA THR A 368 -19.67 2.69 5.51
C THR A 368 -20.93 2.01 6.02
N LYS A 369 -21.03 1.71 7.32
CA LYS A 369 -22.26 1.12 7.90
C LYS A 369 -23.45 2.07 7.82
N VAL A 370 -23.24 3.37 8.07
CA VAL A 370 -24.30 4.37 7.90
C VAL A 370 -24.77 4.41 6.44
N LEU A 371 -23.85 4.43 5.48
CA LEU A 371 -24.18 4.43 4.05
C LEU A 371 -24.80 3.11 3.58
N TYR A 372 -24.45 1.98 4.20
CA TYR A 372 -25.06 0.68 3.97
C TYR A 372 -26.52 0.67 4.43
N ASP A 373 -26.80 1.22 5.61
CA ASP A 373 -28.17 1.35 6.14
C ASP A 373 -29.03 2.30 5.30
N MET A 374 -28.39 3.19 4.53
CA MET A 374 -29.03 4.04 3.53
C MET A 374 -29.25 3.36 2.17
N GLY A 375 -28.74 2.13 1.98
CA GLY A 375 -28.82 1.39 0.73
C GLY A 375 -27.90 1.92 -0.38
N LEU A 376 -26.87 2.69 -0.03
CA LEU A 376 -25.97 3.31 -1.02
C LEU A 376 -24.73 2.47 -1.35
N VAL A 377 -24.35 1.55 -0.48
CA VAL A 377 -23.23 0.62 -0.70
C VAL A 377 -23.68 -0.82 -0.49
N PRO A 378 -23.08 -1.81 -1.19
CA PRO A 378 -23.52 -3.20 -1.14
C PRO A 378 -23.02 -3.97 0.09
N SER A 379 -22.06 -3.41 0.85
CA SER A 379 -21.36 -4.07 1.94
C SER A 379 -21.28 -3.15 3.17
N PRO A 380 -21.47 -3.67 4.40
CA PRO A 380 -21.32 -2.90 5.64
C PRO A 380 -19.86 -2.72 6.06
N GLU A 381 -18.90 -3.26 5.31
CA GLU A 381 -17.46 -3.12 5.56
C GLU A 381 -16.75 -2.61 4.29
N PRO A 382 -15.82 -1.63 4.42
CA PRO A 382 -15.24 -0.97 3.26
C PRO A 382 -14.13 -1.77 2.57
N TYR A 383 -13.38 -2.57 3.33
CA TYR A 383 -12.15 -3.22 2.87
C TYR A 383 -12.19 -4.72 3.16
N ALA A 384 -12.12 -5.55 2.13
CA ALA A 384 -12.11 -7.00 2.25
C ALA A 384 -10.79 -7.53 2.84
N ARG A 385 -9.67 -6.88 2.49
CA ARG A 385 -8.34 -7.16 3.06
C ARG A 385 -7.66 -5.86 3.45
N LEU A 386 -6.85 -5.95 4.51
CA LEU A 386 -6.01 -4.88 5.01
C LEU A 386 -4.56 -5.38 5.09
N LEU A 387 -3.64 -4.63 4.51
CA LEU A 387 -2.21 -4.78 4.73
C LEU A 387 -1.72 -3.55 5.47
N ASN A 388 -1.15 -3.75 6.65
CA ASN A 388 -0.44 -2.70 7.36
C ASN A 388 1.05 -2.91 7.15
N GLN A 389 1.67 -1.99 6.41
CA GLN A 389 3.11 -2.02 6.24
C GLN A 389 3.82 -1.61 7.53
N GLY A 390 5.03 -2.12 7.72
CA GLY A 390 5.92 -1.69 8.79
C GLY A 390 6.34 -0.23 8.65
N GLN A 391 6.99 0.31 9.67
CA GLN A 391 7.51 1.67 9.61
C GLN A 391 8.85 1.69 8.88
N VAL A 392 8.97 2.59 7.90
CA VAL A 392 10.30 3.00 7.41
C VAL A 392 10.92 3.94 8.44
N VAL A 393 11.95 3.45 9.11
CA VAL A 393 12.77 4.18 10.08
C VAL A 393 14.11 4.56 9.44
N ASN A 394 14.86 5.44 10.10
CA ASN A 394 16.21 5.79 9.69
C ASN A 394 17.12 5.89 10.92
N HIS A 395 18.18 5.07 10.94
CA HIS A 395 19.09 4.93 12.08
C HIS A 395 18.36 4.53 13.38
N GLY A 396 17.47 3.54 13.28
CA GLY A 396 16.71 2.95 14.38
C GLY A 396 15.61 3.86 14.96
N LYS A 397 15.25 4.95 14.26
CA LYS A 397 14.25 5.93 14.73
C LYS A 397 13.25 6.27 13.64
N ALA A 398 11.98 6.41 14.02
CA ALA A 398 10.94 6.91 13.14
C ALA A 398 11.36 8.24 12.48
N MET A 399 11.11 8.36 11.18
CA MET A 399 11.46 9.56 10.43
C MET A 399 10.61 10.75 10.88
N SER A 400 11.26 11.87 11.19
CA SER A 400 10.55 13.12 11.48
C SER A 400 11.36 14.36 11.11
N LYS A 401 10.64 15.46 10.84
CA LYS A 401 11.26 16.76 10.55
C LYS A 401 12.06 17.30 11.75
N SER A 402 11.63 17.05 12.98
CA SER A 402 12.31 17.54 14.19
C SER A 402 13.61 16.80 14.50
N LEU A 403 13.69 15.51 14.15
CA LEU A 403 14.92 14.72 14.28
C LEU A 403 15.88 14.94 13.10
N GLY A 404 15.42 15.55 12.01
CA GLY A 404 16.24 15.78 10.81
C GLY A 404 16.68 14.48 10.12
N ASN A 405 16.07 13.34 10.45
CA ASN A 405 16.39 12.01 9.92
C ASN A 405 15.46 11.58 8.77
N GLY A 406 14.59 12.48 8.28
CA GLY A 406 13.73 12.19 7.14
C GLY A 406 14.54 11.95 5.86
N VAL A 407 14.15 10.94 5.09
CA VAL A 407 14.78 10.59 3.82
C VAL A 407 13.83 11.01 2.69
N ASP A 408 14.23 12.04 1.95
CA ASP A 408 13.47 12.61 0.84
C ASP A 408 13.44 11.65 -0.36
N LEU A 409 12.25 11.36 -0.87
CA LEU A 409 12.10 10.43 -1.97
C LEU A 409 12.77 10.95 -3.24
N ALA A 410 12.58 12.22 -3.60
CA ALA A 410 13.10 12.75 -4.86
C ALA A 410 14.64 12.69 -4.92
N ALA A 411 15.31 13.00 -3.80
CA ALA A 411 16.75 12.87 -3.65
C ALA A 411 17.24 11.42 -3.84
N GLU A 412 16.54 10.44 -3.27
CA GLU A 412 16.87 9.02 -3.45
C GLU A 412 16.68 8.58 -4.91
N LEU A 413 15.63 9.06 -5.59
CA LEU A 413 15.42 8.80 -7.02
C LEU A 413 16.49 9.43 -7.90
N ASP A 414 16.96 10.64 -7.58
CA ASP A 414 18.05 11.32 -8.30
C ASP A 414 19.37 10.57 -8.17
N ARG A 415 19.64 10.06 -6.97
CA ARG A 415 20.90 9.40 -6.66
C ARG A 415 20.96 7.96 -7.13
N HIS A 416 19.87 7.22 -6.98
CA HIS A 416 19.86 5.77 -7.17
C HIS A 416 19.05 5.30 -8.37
N GLY A 417 18.16 6.14 -8.93
CA GLY A 417 17.22 5.74 -9.96
C GLY A 417 16.02 4.98 -9.40
N VAL A 418 14.88 5.11 -10.08
CA VAL A 418 13.56 4.70 -9.57
C VAL A 418 13.50 3.21 -9.22
N ASP A 419 13.86 2.36 -10.17
CA ASP A 419 13.73 0.91 -10.01
C ASP A 419 14.68 0.33 -8.98
N ALA A 420 15.85 0.94 -8.78
CA ALA A 420 16.78 0.52 -7.74
C ALA A 420 16.24 0.82 -6.35
N VAL A 421 15.63 2.00 -6.16
CA VAL A 421 14.95 2.39 -4.92
C VAL A 421 13.77 1.46 -4.63
N ARG A 422 12.92 1.21 -5.64
CA ARG A 422 11.77 0.29 -5.53
C ARG A 422 12.19 -1.13 -5.16
N LEU A 423 13.14 -1.71 -5.88
CA LEU A 423 13.64 -3.06 -5.60
C LEU A 423 14.27 -3.16 -4.22
N ALA A 424 15.04 -2.14 -3.81
CA ALA A 424 15.72 -2.18 -2.52
C ALA A 424 14.73 -2.16 -1.37
N MET A 425 13.67 -1.36 -1.50
CA MET A 425 12.58 -1.33 -0.53
C MET A 425 11.81 -2.65 -0.51
N LEU A 426 11.37 -3.16 -1.66
CA LEU A 426 10.57 -4.40 -1.72
C LEU A 426 11.36 -5.67 -1.37
N PHE A 427 12.69 -5.60 -1.38
CA PHE A 427 13.58 -6.72 -1.06
C PHE A 427 14.08 -6.70 0.39
N SER A 428 13.91 -5.60 1.13
CA SER A 428 14.43 -5.46 2.50
C SER A 428 13.80 -6.45 3.47
N GLY A 429 12.53 -6.82 3.26
CA GLY A 429 11.80 -7.72 4.15
C GLY A 429 10.35 -7.97 3.70
N PRO A 430 9.58 -8.71 4.50
CA PRO A 430 8.12 -8.73 4.42
C PRO A 430 7.55 -7.31 4.57
N PRO A 431 6.45 -6.96 3.87
CA PRO A 431 5.82 -5.64 3.96
C PRO A 431 5.45 -5.21 5.38
N GLU A 432 5.10 -6.16 6.25
CA GLU A 432 4.61 -5.90 7.61
C GLU A 432 5.73 -5.60 8.62
N ASP A 433 6.98 -5.86 8.26
CA ASP A 433 8.14 -5.64 9.13
C ASP A 433 8.69 -4.22 8.95
N ASP A 434 9.19 -3.63 10.05
CA ASP A 434 9.86 -2.33 9.99
C ASP A 434 11.15 -2.41 9.15
N VAL A 435 11.45 -1.33 8.43
CA VAL A 435 12.64 -1.21 7.58
C VAL A 435 13.48 -0.03 8.02
N ASP A 436 14.74 -0.27 8.39
CA ASP A 436 15.70 0.83 8.58
C ASP A 436 16.36 1.17 7.24
N TRP A 437 16.06 2.35 6.70
CA TRP A 437 16.61 2.80 5.43
C TRP A 437 18.14 2.85 5.43
N ALA A 438 18.77 3.08 6.59
CA ALA A 438 20.23 3.10 6.71
C ALA A 438 20.87 1.74 6.39
N ASP A 439 20.12 0.64 6.54
CA ASP A 439 20.57 -0.73 6.27
C ASP A 439 20.20 -1.20 4.85
N VAL A 440 19.40 -0.42 4.12
CA VAL A 440 18.96 -0.73 2.76
C VAL A 440 19.99 -0.26 1.73
N SER A 441 20.27 -1.09 0.71
CA SER A 441 21.27 -0.77 -0.33
C SER A 441 20.68 -0.69 -1.74
N PRO A 442 20.19 0.49 -2.18
CA PRO A 442 19.79 0.70 -3.57
C PRO A 442 20.94 0.54 -4.58
N ASP A 443 22.18 0.75 -4.15
CA ASP A 443 23.37 0.54 -4.98
C ASP A 443 23.54 -0.91 -5.41
N ALA A 444 23.24 -1.86 -4.52
CA ALA A 444 23.23 -3.28 -4.87
C ALA A 444 22.17 -3.59 -5.93
N MET A 445 20.99 -2.96 -5.84
CA MET A 445 19.91 -3.14 -6.80
C MET A 445 20.23 -2.52 -8.15
N ARG A 446 20.92 -1.36 -8.21
CA ARG A 446 21.45 -0.83 -9.47
C ARG A 446 22.38 -1.82 -10.18
N LYS A 447 23.30 -2.44 -9.44
CA LYS A 447 24.21 -3.46 -10.00
C LYS A 447 23.44 -4.67 -10.52
N PHE A 448 22.41 -5.12 -9.79
CA PHE A 448 21.53 -6.20 -10.25
C PHE A 448 20.80 -5.82 -11.55
N LEU A 449 20.14 -4.66 -11.61
CA LEU A 449 19.45 -4.18 -12.80
C LEU A 449 20.37 -4.04 -14.02
N ALA A 450 21.60 -3.57 -13.82
CA ALA A 450 22.60 -3.53 -14.89
C ALA A 450 22.93 -4.92 -15.45
N ARG A 451 22.92 -5.97 -14.63
CA ARG A 451 23.08 -7.37 -15.08
C ARG A 451 21.85 -7.86 -15.84
N VAL A 452 20.66 -7.48 -15.39
CA VAL A 452 19.40 -7.80 -16.08
C VAL A 452 19.39 -7.21 -17.49
N LEU A 453 19.75 -5.93 -17.64
CA LEU A 453 19.79 -5.28 -18.96
C LEU A 453 20.86 -5.88 -19.89
N ARG A 454 21.87 -6.58 -19.38
CA ARG A 454 22.85 -7.32 -20.21
C ARG A 454 22.28 -8.63 -20.78
N LEU A 455 21.10 -9.08 -20.35
CA LEU A 455 20.38 -10.21 -20.96
C LEU A 455 19.92 -9.90 -22.39
N ALA A 456 19.66 -8.62 -22.70
CA ALA A 456 19.44 -8.17 -24.07
C ALA A 456 20.31 -6.94 -24.27
N PRO A 457 21.57 -7.10 -24.70
CA PRO A 457 22.44 -5.96 -24.92
C PRO A 457 21.93 -5.12 -26.12
N PRO A 458 22.20 -3.81 -26.18
CA PRO A 458 21.76 -2.98 -27.30
C PRO A 458 22.25 -3.54 -28.65
N HIS A 459 21.44 -3.41 -29.71
CA HIS A 459 21.82 -3.88 -31.04
C HIS A 459 23.21 -3.38 -31.45
N GLY A 460 24.11 -4.31 -31.79
CA GLY A 460 25.48 -4.01 -32.22
C GLY A 460 26.55 -3.99 -31.11
N SER A 461 26.21 -4.35 -29.86
CA SER A 461 27.20 -4.49 -28.78
C SER A 461 27.66 -5.95 -28.59
N ASP A 462 28.95 -6.14 -28.32
CA ASP A 462 29.58 -7.45 -28.11
C ASP A 462 29.16 -8.06 -26.75
N PRO A 463 28.48 -9.22 -26.73
CA PRO A 463 28.01 -9.86 -25.50
C PRO A 463 29.14 -10.44 -24.62
N SER A 464 30.39 -10.45 -25.09
CA SER A 464 31.51 -11.12 -24.42
C SER A 464 32.27 -10.30 -23.37
N ILE A 465 31.87 -9.04 -23.07
CA ILE A 465 32.61 -8.19 -22.11
C ILE A 465 32.40 -8.66 -20.67
N PRO A 466 33.41 -9.23 -19.98
CA PRO A 466 33.31 -9.54 -18.57
C PRO A 466 33.65 -8.29 -17.77
N SER A 467 32.91 -8.02 -16.69
CA SER A 467 33.41 -7.15 -15.63
C SER A 467 33.27 -7.87 -14.30
N ASP A 468 34.43 -8.13 -13.70
CA ASP A 468 34.65 -8.60 -12.34
C ASP A 468 34.01 -7.63 -11.36
N ASP A 469 32.99 -8.05 -10.58
CA ASP A 469 32.34 -7.18 -9.58
C ASP A 469 31.53 -8.00 -8.55
N GLY A 470 32.17 -8.28 -7.42
CA GLY A 470 31.54 -8.77 -6.21
C GLY A 470 30.36 -7.88 -5.77
N GLY A 471 29.15 -8.40 -5.92
CA GLY A 471 27.91 -7.89 -5.33
C GLY A 471 27.12 -9.08 -4.81
N PRO A 472 26.15 -8.89 -3.90
CA PRO A 472 25.73 -9.92 -2.96
C PRO A 472 25.31 -11.19 -3.71
N ALA A 473 26.11 -12.25 -3.55
CA ALA A 473 25.59 -13.59 -3.62
C ALA A 473 24.51 -13.69 -2.53
N SER A 474 23.44 -14.43 -2.77
CA SER A 474 22.32 -14.59 -1.83
C SER A 474 22.81 -14.96 -0.43
N THR A 475 23.01 -13.98 0.44
CA THR A 475 23.29 -14.21 1.86
C THR A 475 21.96 -14.34 2.56
N GLY A 476 21.34 -15.52 2.45
CA GLY A 476 20.06 -15.81 3.08
C GLY A 476 19.07 -16.57 2.20
N SER A 477 19.53 -17.59 1.47
CA SER A 477 18.63 -18.66 1.03
C SER A 477 19.13 -19.93 1.71
N THR A 478 18.26 -20.55 2.51
CA THR A 478 18.44 -21.93 2.94
C THR A 478 18.77 -22.74 1.70
N SER A 479 20.01 -23.21 1.61
CA SER A 479 20.51 -24.06 0.53
C SER A 479 19.65 -25.31 0.42
N GLU A 480 18.59 -25.21 -0.38
CA GLU A 480 18.17 -26.27 -1.26
C GLU A 480 19.24 -26.33 -2.34
N THR A 481 20.12 -27.30 -2.16
CA THR A 481 21.16 -27.66 -3.12
C THR A 481 20.51 -27.92 -4.47
N ARG A 482 21.08 -27.29 -5.48
CA ARG A 482 20.88 -27.61 -6.90
C ARG A 482 20.93 -29.14 -7.07
N PRO A 483 20.01 -29.78 -7.80
CA PRO A 483 20.24 -31.10 -8.36
C PRO A 483 21.52 -31.02 -9.21
N THR A 484 22.65 -31.46 -8.66
CA THR A 484 23.88 -31.59 -9.44
C THR A 484 23.72 -32.85 -10.29
N GLY A 485 23.35 -32.67 -11.56
CA GLY A 485 23.20 -33.79 -12.49
C GLY A 485 22.48 -33.46 -13.80
N ASP A 486 21.73 -32.37 -13.86
CA ASP A 486 20.93 -32.04 -15.04
C ASP A 486 21.54 -30.81 -15.73
N ASP A 487 22.31 -31.04 -16.80
CA ASP A 487 22.70 -30.03 -17.81
C ASP A 487 22.02 -30.37 -19.17
N GLY A 488 20.90 -31.11 -19.14
CA GLY A 488 20.16 -31.54 -20.32
C GLY A 488 19.25 -30.47 -20.96
N PRO A 489 18.74 -30.72 -22.18
CA PRO A 489 17.83 -29.80 -22.86
C PRO A 489 16.57 -29.46 -22.02
N GLY A 490 16.09 -28.21 -22.10
CA GLY A 490 14.84 -27.78 -21.47
C GLY A 490 14.90 -27.40 -19.98
N ILE A 491 16.09 -27.35 -19.35
CA ILE A 491 16.23 -26.91 -17.94
C ILE A 491 15.79 -25.47 -17.77
N LEU A 492 16.30 -24.56 -18.62
CA LEU A 492 15.96 -23.15 -18.51
C LEU A 492 14.45 -22.97 -18.62
N ARG A 493 13.83 -23.67 -19.56
CA ARG A 493 12.37 -23.66 -19.72
C ARG A 493 11.64 -24.17 -18.48
N ARG A 494 12.04 -25.29 -17.88
CA ARG A 494 11.48 -25.78 -16.60
C ARG A 494 11.62 -24.74 -15.48
N MET A 495 12.78 -24.08 -15.39
CA MET A 495 13.02 -23.03 -14.40
C MET A 495 12.16 -21.80 -14.63
N VAL A 496 11.96 -21.37 -15.88
CA VAL A 496 11.04 -20.28 -16.24
C VAL A 496 9.64 -20.58 -15.71
N HIS A 497 9.06 -21.73 -16.07
CA HIS A 497 7.70 -22.07 -15.66
C HIS A 497 7.58 -22.22 -14.13
N ARG A 498 8.59 -22.80 -13.46
CA ARG A 498 8.62 -22.87 -12.00
C ARG A 498 8.69 -21.49 -11.35
N THR A 499 9.58 -20.61 -11.81
CA THR A 499 9.69 -19.26 -11.27
C THR A 499 8.40 -18.48 -11.48
N VAL A 500 7.77 -18.57 -12.65
CA VAL A 500 6.47 -17.93 -12.91
C VAL A 500 5.40 -18.47 -11.95
N HIS A 501 5.33 -19.79 -11.74
CA HIS A 501 4.40 -20.42 -10.79
C HIS A 501 4.64 -19.97 -9.35
N ASP A 502 5.89 -20.00 -8.89
CA ASP A 502 6.24 -19.63 -7.52
C ASP A 502 5.97 -18.15 -7.26
N VAL A 503 6.35 -17.27 -8.19
CA VAL A 503 6.11 -15.82 -8.06
C VAL A 503 4.61 -15.51 -8.03
N ASP A 504 3.77 -16.25 -8.75
CA ASP A 504 2.31 -16.10 -8.72
C ASP A 504 1.77 -16.24 -7.29
N GLY A 505 2.12 -17.35 -6.62
CA GLY A 505 1.70 -17.60 -5.24
C GLY A 505 2.34 -16.65 -4.22
N LEU A 506 3.60 -16.27 -4.43
CA LEU A 506 4.33 -15.37 -3.52
C LEU A 506 3.77 -13.94 -3.56
N VAL A 507 3.40 -13.42 -4.72
CA VAL A 507 2.80 -12.09 -4.85
C VAL A 507 1.40 -12.05 -4.23
N GLU A 508 0.55 -13.06 -4.46
CA GLU A 508 -0.76 -13.20 -3.78
C GLU A 508 -0.65 -13.30 -2.26
N ALA A 509 0.46 -13.86 -1.75
CA ALA A 509 0.76 -13.96 -0.33
C ALA A 509 1.49 -12.73 0.25
N GLY A 510 1.74 -11.68 -0.55
CA GLY A 510 2.47 -10.48 -0.10
C GLY A 510 3.98 -10.70 0.14
N ARG A 511 4.55 -11.81 -0.31
CA ARG A 511 5.97 -12.20 -0.09
C ARG A 511 6.89 -11.67 -1.20
N PHE A 512 6.89 -10.35 -1.40
CA PHE A 512 7.59 -9.70 -2.51
C PHE A 512 9.11 -9.91 -2.48
N ASN A 513 9.73 -9.86 -1.31
CA ASN A 513 11.17 -10.10 -1.15
C ASN A 513 11.58 -11.50 -1.64
N VAL A 514 10.77 -12.52 -1.34
CA VAL A 514 11.01 -13.90 -1.80
C VAL A 514 10.73 -14.03 -3.31
N ALA A 515 9.70 -13.36 -3.83
CA ALA A 515 9.43 -13.30 -5.27
C ALA A 515 10.60 -12.68 -6.05
N ILE A 516 11.17 -11.59 -5.53
CA ILE A 516 12.37 -10.96 -6.09
C ILE A 516 13.56 -11.92 -6.03
N ALA A 517 13.76 -12.67 -4.94
CA ALA A 517 14.82 -13.67 -4.85
C ALA A 517 14.70 -14.75 -5.93
N ARG A 518 13.49 -15.28 -6.17
CA ARG A 518 13.23 -16.25 -7.25
C ARG A 518 13.50 -15.67 -8.64
N LEU A 519 13.17 -14.39 -8.85
CA LEU A 519 13.51 -13.68 -10.08
C LEU A 519 15.02 -13.50 -10.25
N MET A 520 15.75 -13.17 -9.18
CA MET A 520 17.21 -13.06 -9.21
C MET A 520 17.87 -14.40 -9.56
N GLU A 521 17.35 -15.51 -9.03
CA GLU A 521 17.78 -16.87 -9.39
C GLU A 521 17.56 -17.13 -10.88
N LEU A 522 16.36 -16.86 -11.42
CA LEU A 522 16.07 -17.00 -12.85
C LEU A 522 17.01 -16.16 -13.73
N VAL A 523 17.28 -14.90 -13.36
CA VAL A 523 18.24 -14.04 -14.07
C VAL A 523 19.63 -14.70 -14.11
N GLY A 524 20.07 -15.32 -13.02
CA GLY A 524 21.33 -16.07 -12.97
C GLY A 524 21.38 -17.24 -13.96
N GLU A 525 20.27 -17.95 -14.11
CA GLU A 525 20.14 -19.10 -15.01
C GLU A 525 20.10 -18.68 -16.48
N VAL A 526 19.31 -17.66 -16.82
CA VAL A 526 19.25 -17.10 -18.18
C VAL A 526 20.66 -16.64 -18.61
N ARG A 527 21.42 -15.98 -17.72
CA ARG A 527 22.81 -15.59 -17.98
C ARG A 527 23.73 -16.79 -18.23
N ARG A 528 23.55 -17.87 -17.48
CA ARG A 528 24.36 -19.09 -17.63
C ARG A 528 24.09 -19.77 -18.97
N ALA A 529 22.82 -19.86 -19.36
CA ALA A 529 22.41 -20.37 -20.67
C ALA A 529 23.00 -19.56 -21.83
N ALA A 530 23.14 -18.23 -21.69
CA ALA A 530 23.80 -17.39 -22.69
C ALA A 530 25.29 -17.73 -22.90
N SER A 531 25.95 -18.32 -21.90
CA SER A 531 27.39 -18.63 -21.91
C SER A 531 27.67 -20.08 -22.32
N GLY A 532 26.63 -20.93 -22.45
CA GLY A 532 26.72 -22.36 -22.73
C GLY A 532 26.75 -22.69 -24.23
N GLY A 533 27.93 -22.66 -24.83
CA GLY A 533 28.51 -23.81 -25.55
C GLY A 533 27.95 -24.38 -26.88
N ASP A 534 26.76 -24.05 -27.37
CA ASP A 534 26.16 -24.82 -28.50
C ASP A 534 26.46 -24.29 -29.91
N GLY A 535 27.45 -23.42 -30.06
CA GLY A 535 27.86 -22.85 -31.35
C GLY A 535 26.85 -21.88 -31.99
N HIS A 536 25.70 -21.66 -31.35
CA HIS A 536 24.75 -20.58 -31.65
C HIS A 536 25.04 -19.43 -30.68
N GLY A 537 25.10 -18.20 -31.19
CA GLY A 537 25.45 -17.04 -30.37
C GLY A 537 24.44 -16.81 -29.24
N PRO A 538 24.82 -16.08 -28.16
CA PRO A 538 23.88 -15.62 -27.16
C PRO A 538 22.71 -14.87 -27.83
N GLY A 539 21.47 -15.34 -27.62
CA GLY A 539 20.25 -14.72 -28.18
C GLY A 539 19.50 -15.51 -29.26
N GLU A 540 19.99 -16.68 -29.69
CA GLU A 540 19.38 -17.42 -30.80
C GLU A 540 18.36 -18.50 -30.38
N SER A 541 18.48 -19.10 -29.19
CA SER A 541 17.58 -20.17 -28.76
C SER A 541 16.21 -19.64 -28.29
N GLU A 542 15.15 -20.40 -28.59
CA GLU A 542 13.78 -20.09 -28.17
C GLU A 542 13.65 -20.06 -26.64
N GLU A 543 14.26 -21.01 -25.94
CA GLU A 543 14.27 -21.08 -24.47
C GLU A 543 14.94 -19.85 -23.83
N TYR A 544 16.00 -19.33 -24.46
CA TYR A 544 16.64 -18.10 -23.97
C TYR A 544 15.70 -16.90 -24.11
N ARG A 545 15.08 -16.73 -25.28
CA ARG A 545 14.14 -15.63 -25.53
C ARG A 545 12.92 -15.70 -24.62
N GLU A 546 12.41 -16.91 -24.37
CA GLU A 546 11.37 -17.19 -23.40
C GLU A 546 11.81 -16.76 -21.99
N GLY A 547 13.02 -17.15 -21.58
CA GLY A 547 13.59 -16.77 -20.29
C GLY A 547 13.74 -15.26 -20.10
N VAL A 548 14.29 -14.55 -21.09
CA VAL A 548 14.41 -13.08 -21.02
C VAL A 548 13.03 -12.40 -21.02
N ALA A 549 12.08 -12.90 -21.82
CA ALA A 549 10.70 -12.39 -21.83
C ALA A 549 10.00 -12.59 -20.48
N ALA A 550 10.15 -13.77 -19.87
CA ALA A 550 9.60 -14.04 -18.53
C ALA A 550 10.24 -13.14 -17.47
N VAL A 551 11.56 -12.95 -17.50
CA VAL A 551 12.26 -11.98 -16.63
C VAL A 551 11.68 -10.58 -16.79
N ALA A 552 11.48 -10.09 -18.02
CA ALA A 552 10.91 -8.76 -18.26
C ALA A 552 9.50 -8.63 -17.66
N VAL A 553 8.62 -9.60 -17.89
CA VAL A 553 7.24 -9.55 -17.36
C VAL A 553 7.24 -9.60 -15.83
N LEU A 554 7.96 -10.53 -15.21
CA LEU A 554 8.01 -10.65 -13.74
C LEU A 554 8.70 -9.45 -13.09
N LEU A 555 9.78 -8.94 -13.68
CA LEU A 555 10.48 -7.74 -13.20
C LEU A 555 9.59 -6.51 -13.26
N SER A 556 8.65 -6.43 -14.22
CA SER A 556 7.79 -5.26 -14.41
C SER A 556 6.93 -4.93 -13.20
N LEU A 557 6.69 -5.89 -12.31
CA LEU A 557 6.00 -5.66 -11.03
C LEU A 557 6.84 -4.77 -10.10
N PHE A 558 8.15 -5.01 -10.05
CA PHE A 558 9.05 -4.46 -9.04
C PHE A 558 9.88 -3.28 -9.59
N ALA A 559 10.37 -3.41 -10.82
CA ALA A 559 11.23 -2.48 -11.54
C ALA A 559 10.68 -2.24 -12.97
N PRO A 560 9.58 -1.46 -13.09
CA PRO A 560 8.84 -1.33 -14.34
C PRO A 560 9.63 -0.67 -15.48
N HIS A 561 10.57 0.23 -15.19
CA HIS A 561 11.31 0.96 -16.23
C HIS A 561 12.38 0.09 -16.89
N ALA A 562 13.17 -0.61 -16.07
CA ALA A 562 14.18 -1.56 -16.53
C ALA A 562 13.54 -2.77 -17.22
N ALA A 563 12.37 -3.21 -16.75
CA ALA A 563 11.58 -4.23 -17.42
C ALA A 563 11.12 -3.79 -18.82
N GLN A 564 10.60 -2.56 -18.94
CA GLN A 564 10.19 -2.00 -20.23
C GLN A 564 11.37 -1.86 -21.17
N GLU A 565 12.51 -1.36 -20.70
CA GLU A 565 13.74 -1.27 -21.50
C GLU A 565 14.21 -2.67 -21.96
N LEU A 566 14.22 -3.66 -21.07
CA LEU A 566 14.57 -5.04 -21.44
C LEU A 566 13.62 -5.59 -22.52
N TRP A 567 12.32 -5.32 -22.38
CA TRP A 567 11.28 -5.74 -23.31
C TRP A 567 11.45 -5.13 -24.70
N GLU A 568 11.76 -3.83 -24.77
CA GLU A 568 12.05 -3.13 -26.04
C GLU A 568 13.31 -3.66 -26.71
N ARG A 569 14.35 -3.98 -25.94
CA ARG A 569 15.59 -4.58 -26.46
C ARG A 569 15.39 -5.99 -27.02
N LEU A 570 14.30 -6.69 -26.66
CA LEU A 570 13.85 -7.92 -27.32
C LEU A 570 13.12 -7.64 -28.66
N GLY A 571 13.04 -6.38 -29.10
CA GLY A 571 12.34 -5.98 -30.32
C GLY A 571 10.81 -5.93 -30.17
N ARG A 572 10.30 -5.90 -28.94
CA ARG A 572 8.85 -5.85 -28.66
C ARG A 572 8.35 -4.41 -28.67
N THR A 573 7.19 -4.19 -29.25
CA THR A 573 6.61 -2.83 -29.44
C THR A 573 5.45 -2.53 -28.51
N THR A 574 4.82 -3.54 -27.91
CA THR A 574 3.76 -3.36 -26.92
C THR A 574 4.36 -3.12 -25.54
N PRO A 575 3.73 -2.32 -24.66
CA PRO A 575 4.21 -2.14 -23.30
C PRO A 575 4.29 -3.47 -22.53
N VAL A 576 5.35 -3.67 -21.75
CA VAL A 576 5.51 -4.85 -20.88
C VAL A 576 4.40 -4.90 -19.83
N ALA A 577 3.98 -3.72 -19.34
CA ALA A 577 2.89 -3.58 -18.37
C ALA A 577 1.50 -3.93 -18.93
N ALA A 578 1.38 -4.11 -20.25
CA ALA A 578 0.16 -4.58 -20.91
C ALA A 578 0.18 -6.11 -21.19
N GLN A 579 1.29 -6.79 -20.88
CA GLN A 579 1.40 -8.23 -21.15
C GLN A 579 0.62 -9.03 -20.12
N PRO A 580 -0.03 -10.13 -20.53
CA PRO A 580 -0.65 -11.06 -19.60
C PRO A 580 0.42 -11.76 -18.76
N TRP A 581 -0.03 -12.34 -17.65
CA TRP A 581 0.80 -13.23 -16.84
C TRP A 581 1.32 -14.40 -17.70
N PRO A 582 2.62 -14.77 -17.62
CA PRO A 582 3.15 -15.84 -18.45
C PRO A 582 2.43 -17.17 -18.16
N GLU A 583 2.16 -17.94 -19.21
CA GLU A 583 1.51 -19.24 -19.07
C GLU A 583 2.46 -20.27 -18.44
N VAL A 584 1.94 -21.03 -17.48
CA VAL A 584 2.67 -22.12 -16.82
C VAL A 584 2.22 -23.44 -17.41
N ASP A 585 3.15 -24.21 -17.98
CA ASP A 585 2.90 -25.60 -18.36
C ASP A 585 3.03 -26.50 -17.11
N PRO A 586 1.94 -27.12 -16.61
CA PRO A 586 1.99 -27.97 -15.44
C PRO A 586 2.93 -29.17 -15.60
N ALA A 587 3.16 -29.66 -16.83
CA ALA A 587 4.08 -30.77 -17.09
C ALA A 587 5.53 -30.41 -16.78
N LEU A 588 5.89 -29.12 -16.86
CA LEU A 588 7.24 -28.61 -16.57
C LEU A 588 7.46 -28.30 -15.09
N LEU A 589 6.40 -28.33 -14.27
CA LEU A 589 6.51 -28.24 -12.81
C LEU A 589 6.87 -29.58 -12.17
N VAL A 590 6.53 -30.69 -12.83
CA VAL A 590 6.79 -32.05 -12.33
C VAL A 590 8.29 -32.32 -12.34
N THR A 591 8.84 -32.64 -11.18
CA THR A 591 10.20 -33.18 -11.06
C THR A 591 10.14 -34.70 -11.04
N SER A 592 10.83 -35.38 -11.95
CA SER A 592 11.01 -36.82 -11.87
C SER A 592 12.00 -37.23 -10.79
N GLU A 593 12.83 -36.28 -10.32
CA GLU A 593 13.88 -36.50 -9.32
C GLU A 593 13.92 -35.40 -8.26
N VAL A 594 14.26 -35.77 -7.02
CA VAL A 594 14.42 -34.86 -5.87
C VAL A 594 15.65 -35.23 -5.07
N GLU A 595 16.17 -34.26 -4.31
CA GLU A 595 17.32 -34.50 -3.45
C GLU A 595 16.91 -35.19 -2.14
N ALA A 596 17.51 -36.35 -1.88
CA ALA A 596 17.47 -37.04 -0.60
C ALA A 596 18.67 -36.63 0.26
N VAL A 597 18.41 -36.11 1.46
CA VAL A 597 19.44 -35.79 2.45
C VAL A 597 19.86 -37.08 3.16
N VAL A 598 21.17 -37.30 3.27
CA VAL A 598 21.73 -38.45 4.00
C VAL A 598 22.43 -37.99 5.26
N GLN A 599 22.00 -38.54 6.39
CA GLN A 599 22.47 -38.21 7.72
C GLN A 599 23.08 -39.41 8.43
N VAL A 600 24.01 -39.13 9.35
CA VAL A 600 24.50 -40.08 10.35
C VAL A 600 24.37 -39.42 11.72
N ASP A 601 23.61 -40.04 12.63
CA ASP A 601 23.19 -39.47 13.93
C ASP A 601 22.63 -38.05 13.81
N GLY A 602 21.79 -37.81 12.80
CA GLY A 602 21.14 -36.51 12.55
C GLY A 602 22.03 -35.43 11.93
N LYS A 603 23.32 -35.72 11.69
CA LYS A 603 24.23 -34.78 10.99
C LYS A 603 24.28 -35.10 9.50
N VAL A 604 24.04 -34.10 8.66
CA VAL A 604 24.11 -34.24 7.18
C VAL A 604 25.52 -34.63 6.76
N ARG A 605 25.62 -35.69 5.95
CA ARG A 605 26.88 -36.23 5.42
C ARG A 605 26.95 -36.21 3.91
N ASP A 606 25.80 -36.35 3.26
CA ASP A 606 25.72 -36.38 1.81
C ASP A 606 24.31 -36.01 1.35
N ARG A 607 24.17 -35.82 0.05
CA ARG A 607 22.91 -35.56 -0.66
C ARG A 607 22.93 -36.37 -1.96
N LEU A 608 21.84 -37.05 -2.30
CA LEU A 608 21.72 -37.78 -3.57
C LEU A 608 20.44 -37.39 -4.31
N LEU A 609 20.53 -37.31 -5.63
CA LEU A 609 19.38 -37.13 -6.50
C LEU A 609 18.72 -38.50 -6.71
N VAL A 610 17.43 -38.60 -6.44
CA VAL A 610 16.66 -39.84 -6.54
C VAL A 610 15.32 -39.58 -7.20
N SER A 611 14.74 -40.60 -7.82
CA SER A 611 13.37 -40.49 -8.33
C SER A 611 12.39 -40.08 -7.22
N VAL A 612 11.38 -39.27 -7.55
CA VAL A 612 10.26 -38.99 -6.64
C VAL A 612 9.53 -40.27 -6.20
N ASP A 613 9.56 -41.30 -7.06
CA ASP A 613 8.96 -42.61 -6.81
C ASP A 613 9.96 -43.64 -6.25
N VAL A 614 11.12 -43.18 -5.75
CA VAL A 614 12.17 -44.09 -5.24
C VAL A 614 11.64 -44.98 -4.13
N ALA A 615 11.85 -46.29 -4.28
CA ALA A 615 11.45 -47.25 -3.26
C ALA A 615 12.30 -47.08 -1.98
N PRO A 616 11.74 -47.24 -0.77
CA PRO A 616 12.50 -47.09 0.48
C PRO A 616 13.79 -47.91 0.52
N ALA A 617 13.75 -49.17 0.09
CA ALA A 617 14.92 -50.04 0.08
C ALA A 617 15.99 -49.60 -0.94
N GLU A 618 15.58 -48.98 -2.05
CA GLU A 618 16.50 -48.45 -3.04
C GLU A 618 17.21 -47.20 -2.52
N LEU A 619 16.45 -46.28 -1.93
CA LEU A 619 16.97 -45.08 -1.29
C LEU A 619 17.94 -45.41 -0.14
N GLU A 620 17.59 -46.40 0.69
CA GLU A 620 18.45 -46.89 1.76
C GLU A 620 19.79 -47.41 1.25
N ARG A 621 19.77 -48.30 0.24
CA ARG A 621 20.99 -48.83 -0.36
C ARG A 621 21.84 -47.73 -0.96
N ALA A 622 21.23 -46.80 -1.70
CA ALA A 622 21.93 -45.70 -2.34
C ALA A 622 22.61 -44.79 -1.31
N ALA A 623 21.94 -44.52 -0.18
CA ALA A 623 22.49 -43.74 0.92
C ALA A 623 23.64 -44.46 1.66
N LEU A 624 23.51 -45.77 1.96
CA LEU A 624 24.55 -46.55 2.63
C LEU A 624 25.80 -46.76 1.75
N ALA A 625 25.65 -46.74 0.42
CA ALA A 625 26.76 -46.84 -0.52
C ALA A 625 27.61 -45.56 -0.61
N ARG A 626 27.20 -44.45 0.03
CA ARG A 626 27.91 -43.17 -0.06
C ARG A 626 29.25 -43.21 0.71
N PRO A 627 30.38 -42.82 0.09
CA PRO A 627 31.68 -42.79 0.77
C PRO A 627 31.70 -41.89 2.01
N ALA A 628 30.93 -40.79 2.00
CA ALA A 628 30.81 -39.89 3.15
C ALA A 628 30.10 -40.56 4.34
N VAL A 629 29.12 -41.42 4.08
CA VAL A 629 28.41 -42.20 5.10
C VAL A 629 29.31 -43.29 5.64
N ALA A 630 29.97 -44.08 4.77
CA ALA A 630 30.90 -45.13 5.21
C ALA A 630 32.01 -44.59 6.13
N ARG A 631 32.61 -43.44 5.78
CA ARG A 631 33.59 -42.75 6.63
C ARG A 631 33.01 -42.27 7.96
N ALA A 632 31.78 -41.77 7.95
CA ALA A 632 31.12 -41.28 9.16
C ALA A 632 30.68 -42.43 10.09
N VAL A 633 30.30 -43.58 9.55
CA VAL A 633 29.96 -44.79 10.33
C VAL A 633 31.23 -45.38 10.94
N GLY A 634 32.29 -45.58 10.14
CA GLY A 634 33.53 -46.21 10.58
C GLY A 634 33.31 -47.66 11.04
N ASP A 635 33.96 -48.06 12.13
CA ASP A 635 33.84 -49.42 12.71
C ASP A 635 32.63 -49.58 13.65
N ARG A 636 31.77 -48.56 13.77
CA ARG A 636 30.63 -48.57 14.70
C ARG A 636 29.48 -49.37 14.12
N ALA A 637 28.76 -50.09 14.99
CA ALA A 637 27.58 -50.82 14.59
C ALA A 637 26.44 -49.86 14.24
N VAL A 638 25.75 -50.11 13.12
CA VAL A 638 24.51 -49.42 12.78
C VAL A 638 23.38 -50.02 13.60
N ARG A 639 22.74 -49.20 14.44
CA ARG A 639 21.62 -49.63 15.28
C ARG A 639 20.31 -49.68 14.50
N ARG A 640 20.06 -48.68 13.65
CA ARG A 640 18.88 -48.60 12.78
C ARG A 640 19.10 -47.59 11.65
N VAL A 641 18.40 -47.76 10.54
CA VAL A 641 18.33 -46.78 9.46
C VAL A 641 16.89 -46.27 9.37
N VAL A 642 16.73 -44.95 9.38
CA VAL A 642 15.42 -44.29 9.22
C VAL A 642 15.33 -43.74 7.81
N VAL A 643 14.40 -44.28 7.02
CA VAL A 643 14.20 -43.89 5.62
C VAL A 643 12.84 -43.21 5.49
N ARG A 644 12.81 -42.01 4.91
CA ARG A 644 11.59 -41.29 4.55
C ARG A 644 11.70 -40.86 3.08
N PRO A 645 11.29 -41.73 2.13
CA PRO A 645 11.35 -41.38 0.73
C PRO A 645 10.45 -40.20 0.39
N PRO A 646 10.79 -39.43 -0.65
CA PRO A 646 12.08 -39.47 -1.37
C PRO A 646 13.18 -38.64 -0.70
N HIS A 647 12.93 -38.05 0.48
CA HIS A 647 13.71 -36.91 1.00
C HIS A 647 14.82 -37.22 2.02
N LEU A 648 14.78 -38.34 2.75
CA LEU A 648 15.69 -38.51 3.89
C LEU A 648 16.10 -39.97 4.13
N VAL A 649 17.39 -40.15 4.41
CA VAL A 649 17.94 -41.33 5.09
C VAL A 649 18.77 -40.88 6.28
N ASN A 650 18.49 -41.40 7.48
CA ASN A 650 19.30 -41.15 8.67
C ASN A 650 19.79 -42.47 9.27
N VAL A 651 21.10 -42.69 9.23
CA VAL A 651 21.78 -43.85 9.82
C VAL A 651 22.07 -43.55 11.29
N VAL A 652 21.48 -44.33 12.18
CA VAL A 652 21.65 -44.18 13.64
C VAL A 652 22.63 -45.21 14.14
N LEU A 653 23.69 -44.76 14.80
CA LEU A 653 24.76 -45.63 15.31
C LEU A 653 24.44 -46.16 16.70
N GLY A 654 25.06 -47.28 17.04
CA GLY A 654 24.92 -48.01 18.31
C GLY A 654 25.85 -47.52 19.40
#